data_AF-A0A8T3ZP95-F1
#
_entry.id   AF-A0A8T3ZP95-F1
#
_cell.length_a   1.000
_cell.length_b   1.000
_cell.length_c   1.000
_cell.angle_alpha   90.00
_cell.angle_beta   90.00
_cell.angle_gamma   90.00
#
_symmetry.space_group_name_H-M   'P 1'
#
loop_
_entity.id
_entity.type
_entity.pdbx_description
1 polymer ?
#
loop_
_entity_poly.entity_id
_entity_poly.type
_entity_poly.pdbx_seq_one_letter_code
_entity_poly.pdbx_strand_id
1 'polypeptide(L)'
;MEKVQKRSGEIVTFDKTKITQAIFKAAHAIGGSDMQQAKMLTENVISILNQKFENQIPTVEEIQDTIEKVLIETGHASTAKAFILYRAERMRLRDVSKNADPAIDAMFGYKSKLFSLVPHEQVDAYKKLFYKLREWQSEQKVPFRLKNDYLGGNDLADNIYRNKYYVKDLDGQCIEHRPEHVFSRLASFLGAVETTQEKQELWSKRFYNILYKGYFVPGGRVIAGAGDLYRTKSLANCFVSLIQKDNIESIYQTAYECARTYSYGGGIGVDVSCLRPRDSVVHNAADKSTGAVSFMELYSLTTGLIGQSGRRGALMLTLDVKHPDVFHFVNVKKVPNWVTKQIVEQAKWSNMFDERQLLELERHVKENTQVRFANISMKVSDEFMQAVHEETVYGKNVVLLYKKNNKEKVTTAPQTEELHYSYGIPSKDITEYELLKTAETLEEINAMLAKEGLGPVTKEQLAEQTDRDIFGDFVIDVKGKDYDYAVKYAGDYMLYFGAPQTGDVKNLIKARELWDQFVAGNYDTAEPGLIFWTAMSRYSPSNYVGRPIASTNPCVTGETYIATEHGMQKIKDIAAASNPTMIATDSRVPLQIRNNDGTILLMEQQQKGVCMDIAEAVWSSGEKETYKLTTKRGYEITATADHKVMTINGFVPLTELKKTDKILIQKGK
;
A
#
# COMPACT_ATOMS: atom_id res chain seq x y z
N MET A 1 34.77 57.16 -24.26
CA MET A 1 34.26 56.38 -23.12
C MET A 1 35.41 55.66 -22.44
N GLU A 2 35.62 55.88 -21.14
CA GLU A 2 36.75 55.29 -20.38
C GLU A 2 36.32 54.26 -19.33
N LYS A 3 35.03 54.26 -18.94
CA LYS A 3 34.48 53.45 -17.85
C LYS A 3 33.17 52.79 -18.26
N VAL A 4 32.84 51.67 -17.62
CA VAL A 4 31.60 50.90 -17.77
C VAL A 4 31.09 50.47 -16.41
N GLN A 5 29.78 50.52 -16.19
CA GLN A 5 29.16 49.98 -14.98
C GLN A 5 28.80 48.51 -15.16
N LYS A 6 29.40 47.63 -14.36
CA LYS A 6 29.06 46.20 -14.31
C LYS A 6 27.65 46.00 -13.73
N ARG A 7 27.07 44.83 -14.02
CA ARG A 7 25.81 44.33 -13.43
C ARG A 7 25.79 44.28 -11.88
N SER A 8 26.96 44.35 -11.23
CA SER A 8 27.12 44.45 -9.77
C SER A 8 27.06 45.89 -9.22
N GLY A 9 26.90 46.89 -10.08
CA GLY A 9 27.01 48.31 -9.72
C GLY A 9 28.45 48.86 -9.75
N GLU A 10 29.46 47.98 -9.73
CA GLU A 10 30.88 48.31 -9.79
C GLU A 10 31.27 48.99 -11.11
N ILE A 11 31.93 50.15 -11.02
CA ILE A 11 32.45 50.88 -12.18
C ILE A 11 33.89 50.44 -12.45
N VAL A 12 34.19 50.00 -13.68
CA VAL A 12 35.54 49.58 -14.10
C VAL A 12 35.97 50.25 -15.40
N THR A 13 37.28 50.24 -15.65
CA THR A 13 37.86 50.70 -16.92
C THR A 13 37.26 49.93 -18.10
N PHE A 14 36.89 50.67 -19.15
CA PHE A 14 36.38 50.09 -20.38
C PHE A 14 37.47 49.34 -21.14
N ASP A 15 37.13 48.16 -21.66
CA ASP A 15 38.04 47.27 -22.36
C ASP A 15 37.36 46.75 -23.63
N LYS A 16 37.77 47.30 -24.78
CA LYS A 16 37.18 46.97 -26.07
C LYS A 16 37.40 45.53 -26.51
N THR A 17 38.44 44.86 -26.01
CA THR A 17 38.72 43.47 -26.41
C THR A 17 37.59 42.52 -26.02
N LYS A 18 36.86 42.82 -24.95
CA LYS A 18 35.70 42.06 -24.49
C LYS A 18 34.51 42.15 -25.45
N ILE A 19 34.30 43.30 -26.11
CA ILE A 19 33.28 43.44 -27.15
C ILE A 19 33.68 42.63 -28.38
N THR A 20 34.93 42.76 -28.85
CA THR A 20 35.45 42.00 -29.98
C THR A 20 35.34 40.49 -29.77
N GLN A 21 35.73 39.99 -28.59
CA GLN A 21 35.60 38.58 -28.25
C GLN A 21 34.14 38.11 -28.16
N ALA A 22 33.21 38.95 -27.72
CA ALA A 22 31.80 38.59 -27.63
C ALA A 22 31.14 38.49 -29.03
N ILE A 23 31.43 39.46 -29.91
CA ILE A 23 31.00 39.44 -31.31
C ILE A 23 31.63 38.23 -32.04
N PHE A 24 32.93 38.02 -31.88
CA PHE A 24 33.65 36.90 -32.51
C PHE A 24 33.10 35.53 -32.06
N LYS A 25 32.80 35.34 -30.77
CA LYS A 25 32.20 34.09 -30.27
C LYS A 25 30.80 33.84 -30.84
N ALA A 26 29.98 34.88 -30.99
CA ALA A 26 28.66 34.77 -31.61
C ALA A 26 28.75 34.43 -33.11
N ALA A 27 29.71 35.03 -33.84
CA ALA A 27 29.98 34.70 -35.24
C ALA A 27 30.51 33.25 -35.39
N HIS A 28 31.39 32.83 -34.48
CA HIS A 28 31.98 31.49 -34.50
C HIS A 28 30.96 30.39 -34.22
N ALA A 29 29.98 30.64 -33.34
CA ALA A 29 28.88 29.72 -33.06
C ALA A 29 27.98 29.41 -34.30
N ILE A 30 28.07 30.20 -35.37
CA ILE A 30 27.38 29.98 -36.64
C ILE A 30 28.34 29.69 -37.82
N GLY A 31 29.59 29.32 -37.53
CA GLY A 31 30.60 28.93 -38.53
C GLY A 31 31.52 30.06 -39.03
N GLY A 32 31.42 31.27 -38.48
CA GLY A 32 32.31 32.38 -38.81
C GLY A 32 33.72 32.24 -38.20
N SER A 33 34.72 32.84 -38.85
CA SER A 33 36.12 32.82 -38.39
C SER A 33 36.85 34.16 -38.53
N ASP A 34 36.18 35.21 -39.01
CA ASP A 34 36.81 36.50 -39.27
C ASP A 34 36.91 37.39 -38.00
N MET A 35 38.12 37.43 -37.44
CA MET A 35 38.47 38.27 -36.30
C MET A 35 38.72 39.74 -36.68
N GLN A 36 38.97 40.07 -37.96
CA GLN A 36 39.07 41.46 -38.42
C GLN A 36 37.68 42.09 -38.53
N GLN A 37 36.69 41.38 -39.10
CA GLN A 37 35.31 41.82 -39.14
C GLN A 37 34.75 42.08 -37.73
N ALA A 38 35.03 41.19 -36.76
CA ALA A 38 34.65 41.41 -35.37
C ALA A 38 35.29 42.67 -34.74
N LYS A 39 36.52 43.03 -35.13
CA LYS A 39 37.17 44.30 -34.72
C LYS A 39 36.50 45.51 -35.36
N MET A 40 36.23 45.48 -36.66
CA MET A 40 35.55 46.60 -37.35
C MET A 40 34.18 46.88 -36.73
N LEU A 41 33.39 45.84 -36.47
CA LEU A 41 32.10 45.96 -35.79
C LEU A 41 32.23 46.48 -34.34
N THR A 42 33.34 46.16 -33.66
CA THR A 42 33.64 46.72 -32.33
C THR A 42 33.86 48.24 -32.39
N GLU A 43 34.61 48.75 -33.37
CA GLU A 43 34.82 50.20 -33.50
C GLU A 43 33.50 50.94 -33.85
N ASN A 44 32.63 50.33 -34.67
CA ASN A 44 31.28 50.86 -34.93
C ASN A 44 30.43 50.94 -33.64
N VAL A 45 30.43 49.88 -32.82
CA VAL A 45 29.78 49.86 -31.50
C VAL A 45 30.35 50.95 -30.59
N ILE A 46 31.67 51.13 -30.56
CA ILE A 46 32.33 52.17 -29.73
C ILE A 46 31.96 53.58 -30.20
N SER A 47 31.87 53.82 -31.50
CA SER A 47 31.45 55.10 -32.06
C SER A 47 30.05 55.48 -31.58
N ILE A 48 29.08 54.57 -31.71
CA ILE A 48 27.70 54.79 -31.24
C ILE A 48 27.63 54.94 -29.72
N LEU A 49 28.40 54.17 -28.94
CA LEU A 49 28.45 54.31 -27.49
C LEU A 49 29.02 55.66 -27.05
N ASN A 50 30.09 56.14 -27.69
CA ASN A 50 30.67 57.45 -27.41
C ASN A 50 29.67 58.58 -27.73
N GLN A 51 28.95 58.49 -28.85
CA GLN A 51 27.94 59.49 -29.22
C GLN A 51 26.72 59.46 -28.29
N LYS A 52 26.27 58.28 -27.85
CA LYS A 52 25.07 58.11 -27.02
C LYS A 52 25.30 58.43 -25.54
N PHE A 53 26.52 58.24 -25.03
CA PHE A 53 26.86 58.33 -23.61
C PHE A 53 28.01 59.32 -23.33
N GLU A 54 28.09 60.42 -24.07
CA GLU A 54 29.19 61.40 -24.01
C GLU A 54 29.54 61.88 -22.59
N ASN A 55 28.52 62.04 -21.72
CA ASN A 55 28.68 62.46 -20.32
C ASN A 55 28.12 61.44 -19.31
N GLN A 56 27.98 60.16 -19.69
CA GLN A 56 27.41 59.11 -18.84
C GLN A 56 28.25 57.83 -18.88
N ILE A 57 28.17 57.01 -17.82
CA ILE A 57 28.83 55.71 -17.76
C ILE A 57 27.78 54.66 -18.15
N PRO A 58 27.85 54.04 -19.34
CA PRO A 58 26.85 53.04 -19.73
C PRO A 58 27.00 51.76 -18.91
N THR A 59 25.88 51.09 -18.74
CA THR A 59 25.80 49.76 -18.14
C THR A 59 26.22 48.68 -19.14
N VAL A 60 26.58 47.51 -18.63
CA VAL A 60 26.86 46.33 -19.47
C VAL A 60 25.66 45.91 -20.34
N GLU A 61 24.41 46.19 -19.94
CA GLU A 61 23.24 45.89 -20.78
C GLU A 61 23.16 46.84 -21.98
N GLU A 62 23.32 48.15 -21.79
CA GLU A 62 23.27 49.14 -22.87
C GLU A 62 24.39 48.95 -23.91
N ILE A 63 25.54 48.43 -23.47
CA ILE A 63 26.61 47.98 -24.37
C ILE A 63 26.15 46.76 -25.19
N GLN A 64 25.47 45.79 -24.58
CA GLN A 64 24.95 44.61 -25.29
C GLN A 64 23.82 44.98 -26.26
N ASP A 65 22.92 45.87 -25.89
CA ASP A 65 21.87 46.39 -26.77
C ASP A 65 22.47 47.14 -27.97
N THR A 66 23.55 47.91 -27.76
CA THR A 66 24.27 48.58 -28.86
C THR A 66 24.98 47.59 -29.78
N ILE A 67 25.53 46.48 -29.25
CA ILE A 67 26.10 45.40 -30.06
C ILE A 67 25.02 44.75 -30.94
N GLU A 68 23.87 44.42 -30.37
CA GLU A 68 22.75 43.83 -31.10
C GLU A 68 22.25 44.76 -32.21
N LYS A 69 22.07 46.04 -31.89
CA LYS A 69 21.70 47.07 -32.86
C LYS A 69 22.69 47.16 -34.03
N VAL A 70 23.99 47.27 -33.74
CA VAL A 70 25.02 47.35 -34.79
C VAL A 70 25.04 46.10 -35.66
N LEU A 71 24.96 44.90 -35.06
CA LEU A 71 24.95 43.65 -35.83
C LEU A 71 23.73 43.53 -36.76
N ILE A 72 22.57 44.10 -36.37
CA ILE A 72 21.38 44.15 -37.23
C ILE A 72 21.57 45.19 -38.35
N GLU A 73 21.93 46.44 -38.01
CA GLU A 73 22.05 47.56 -38.96
C GLU A 73 23.17 47.37 -39.99
N THR A 74 24.21 46.58 -39.66
CA THR A 74 25.31 46.23 -40.58
C THR A 74 25.07 44.94 -41.37
N GLY A 75 23.88 44.33 -41.28
CA GLY A 75 23.50 43.16 -42.07
C GLY A 75 23.92 41.80 -41.50
N HIS A 76 24.51 41.75 -40.30
CA HIS A 76 24.93 40.52 -39.62
C HIS A 76 23.81 39.88 -38.76
N ALA A 77 22.59 39.83 -39.29
CA ALA A 77 21.39 39.37 -38.56
C ALA A 77 21.52 37.95 -37.96
N SER A 78 22.20 37.02 -38.64
CA SER A 78 22.46 35.67 -38.12
C SER A 78 23.37 35.70 -36.88
N THR A 79 24.40 36.55 -36.90
CA THR A 79 25.32 36.78 -35.78
C THR A 79 24.61 37.48 -34.63
N ALA A 80 23.74 38.45 -34.92
CA ALA A 80 22.89 39.09 -33.92
C ALA A 80 21.99 38.07 -33.21
N LYS A 81 21.31 37.19 -33.96
CA LYS A 81 20.47 36.12 -33.41
C LYS A 81 21.28 35.16 -32.50
N ALA A 82 22.47 34.76 -32.92
CA ALA A 82 23.36 33.92 -32.10
C ALA A 82 23.81 34.63 -30.80
N PHE A 83 24.13 35.93 -30.90
CA PHE A 83 24.49 36.77 -29.75
C PHE A 83 23.34 36.92 -28.76
N ILE A 84 22.12 37.21 -29.23
CA ILE A 84 20.90 37.33 -28.42
C ILE A 84 20.59 36.02 -27.68
N LEU A 85 20.65 34.88 -28.38
CA LEU A 85 20.42 33.56 -27.78
C LEU A 85 21.48 33.25 -26.71
N TYR A 86 22.76 33.54 -26.97
CA TYR A 86 23.83 33.37 -25.98
C TYR A 86 23.67 34.31 -24.78
N ARG A 87 23.25 35.57 -24.99
CA ARG A 87 22.95 36.54 -23.94
C ARG A 87 21.81 36.05 -23.04
N ALA A 88 20.72 35.57 -23.64
CA ALA A 88 19.57 35.02 -22.92
C ALA A 88 19.92 33.77 -22.10
N GLU A 89 20.72 32.85 -22.66
CA GLU A 89 21.15 31.66 -21.93
C GLU A 89 22.13 31.98 -20.79
N ARG A 90 23.05 32.94 -21.00
CA ARG A 90 23.94 33.43 -19.93
C ARG A 90 23.22 34.27 -18.88
N MET A 91 22.04 34.82 -19.18
CA MET A 91 21.15 35.45 -18.20
C MET A 91 20.50 34.38 -17.32
N ARG A 92 19.82 33.39 -17.94
CA ARG A 92 19.23 32.22 -17.25
C ARG A 92 20.21 31.52 -16.32
N LEU A 93 21.42 31.19 -16.80
CA LEU A 93 22.46 30.54 -16.00
C LEU A 93 22.92 31.37 -14.79
N ARG A 94 22.77 32.70 -14.82
CA ARG A 94 23.08 33.59 -13.70
C ARG A 94 21.93 33.70 -12.71
N ASP A 95 20.69 33.70 -13.17
CA ASP A 95 19.54 33.69 -12.26
C ASP A 95 19.40 32.35 -11.52
N VAL A 96 19.82 31.23 -12.12
CA VAL A 96 20.08 29.98 -11.38
C VAL A 96 21.11 30.18 -10.27
N SER A 97 22.23 30.89 -10.52
CA SER A 97 23.25 31.16 -9.49
C SER A 97 22.81 32.12 -8.37
N LYS A 98 21.79 32.97 -8.60
CA LYS A 98 21.19 33.81 -7.54
C LYS A 98 20.32 33.01 -6.57
N ASN A 99 19.74 31.90 -7.05
CA ASN A 99 18.85 31.01 -6.29
C ASN A 99 19.59 29.77 -5.76
N ALA A 100 20.93 29.76 -5.77
CA ALA A 100 21.75 28.64 -5.35
C ALA A 100 21.52 28.29 -3.87
N ASP A 101 21.26 27.01 -3.61
CA ASP A 101 20.95 26.47 -2.30
C ASP A 101 22.00 25.37 -2.02
N PRO A 102 23.03 25.65 -1.19
CA PRO A 102 24.18 24.76 -1.05
C PRO A 102 23.83 23.33 -0.62
N ALA A 103 22.76 23.16 0.17
CA ALA A 103 22.30 21.85 0.62
C ALA A 103 21.62 21.08 -0.53
N ILE A 104 20.82 21.75 -1.35
CA ILE A 104 20.23 21.16 -2.56
C ILE A 104 21.30 20.87 -3.62
N ASP A 105 22.27 21.77 -3.82
CA ASP A 105 23.38 21.53 -4.76
C ASP A 105 24.26 20.36 -4.32
N ALA A 106 24.49 20.19 -3.02
CA ALA A 106 25.15 19.01 -2.46
C ALA A 106 24.36 17.72 -2.73
N MET A 107 23.02 17.75 -2.64
CA MET A 107 22.17 16.62 -3.02
C MET A 107 22.32 16.26 -4.50
N PHE A 108 22.30 17.24 -5.41
CA PHE A 108 22.50 17.01 -6.84
C PHE A 108 23.93 16.57 -7.19
N GLY A 109 24.94 16.94 -6.39
CA GLY A 109 26.31 16.47 -6.54
C GLY A 109 26.56 15.05 -6.02
N TYR A 110 25.63 14.48 -5.25
CA TYR A 110 25.82 13.19 -4.56
C TYR A 110 25.54 11.98 -5.46
N LYS A 111 26.56 11.15 -5.66
CA LYS A 111 26.51 9.95 -6.51
C LYS A 111 26.03 8.73 -5.72
N SER A 112 24.74 8.69 -5.38
CA SER A 112 24.14 7.55 -4.66
C SER A 112 23.89 6.33 -5.53
N LYS A 113 23.37 5.25 -4.94
CA LYS A 113 22.82 4.11 -5.68
C LYS A 113 21.62 4.50 -6.57
N LEU A 114 20.87 5.57 -6.24
CA LEU A 114 19.81 6.06 -7.13
C LEU A 114 20.39 6.72 -8.39
N PHE A 115 21.55 7.38 -8.28
CA PHE A 115 22.26 7.98 -9.41
C PHE A 115 22.77 6.93 -10.42
N SER A 116 22.96 5.66 -10.02
CA SER A 116 23.20 4.55 -10.96
C SER A 116 21.93 3.92 -11.56
N LEU A 117 20.74 4.32 -11.08
CA LEU A 117 19.44 3.79 -11.54
C LEU A 117 18.65 4.79 -12.40
N VAL A 118 18.98 6.08 -12.33
CA VAL A 118 18.34 7.17 -13.08
C VAL A 118 19.34 7.74 -14.11
N PRO A 119 18.98 7.87 -15.40
CA PRO A 119 19.87 8.46 -16.41
C PRO A 119 20.37 9.86 -16.03
N HIS A 120 21.66 10.13 -16.27
CA HIS A 120 22.28 11.43 -15.96
C HIS A 120 21.51 12.62 -16.54
N GLU A 121 21.07 12.51 -17.79
CA GLU A 121 20.31 13.56 -18.48
C GLU A 121 18.99 13.91 -17.77
N GLN A 122 18.33 12.92 -17.14
CA GLN A 122 17.13 13.13 -16.33
C GLN A 122 17.45 13.80 -14.99
N VAL A 123 18.60 13.49 -14.38
CA VAL A 123 19.07 14.19 -13.16
C VAL A 123 19.40 15.66 -13.47
N ASP A 124 20.04 15.93 -14.60
CA ASP A 124 20.31 17.30 -15.07
C ASP A 124 19.03 18.07 -15.44
N ALA A 125 18.06 17.41 -16.09
CA ALA A 125 16.74 17.98 -16.35
C ALA A 125 16.00 18.28 -15.04
N TYR A 126 15.97 17.34 -14.09
CA TYR A 126 15.40 17.53 -12.75
C TYR A 126 16.03 18.74 -12.04
N LYS A 127 17.37 18.88 -12.06
CA LYS A 127 18.06 20.04 -11.47
C LYS A 127 17.62 21.37 -12.10
N LYS A 128 17.58 21.44 -13.44
CA LYS A 128 17.14 22.63 -14.18
C LYS A 128 15.69 23.00 -13.84
N LEU A 129 14.80 22.02 -13.84
CA LEU A 129 13.37 22.21 -13.55
C LEU A 129 13.12 22.63 -12.10
N PHE A 130 13.91 22.13 -11.14
CA PHE A 130 13.76 22.48 -9.72
C PHE A 130 14.04 23.96 -9.47
N TYR A 131 15.16 24.48 -9.99
CA TYR A 131 15.48 25.89 -9.88
C TYR A 131 14.52 26.78 -10.69
N LYS A 132 14.01 26.29 -11.83
CA LYS A 132 13.01 27.01 -12.63
C LYS A 132 11.62 27.07 -11.96
N LEU A 133 11.23 26.06 -11.19
CA LEU A 133 10.04 26.17 -10.33
C LEU A 133 10.25 27.21 -9.22
N ARG A 134 11.43 27.27 -8.58
CA ARG A 134 11.75 28.33 -7.59
C ARG A 134 11.73 29.74 -8.21
N GLU A 135 12.25 29.90 -9.43
CA GLU A 135 12.14 31.13 -10.22
C GLU A 135 10.66 31.50 -10.42
N TRP A 136 9.83 30.58 -10.95
CA TRP A 136 8.40 30.83 -11.15
C TRP A 136 7.61 31.07 -9.85
N GLN A 137 8.05 30.55 -8.70
CA GLN A 137 7.48 30.89 -7.39
C GLN A 137 7.76 32.35 -7.04
N SER A 138 9.00 32.83 -7.25
CA SER A 138 9.38 34.23 -7.00
C SER A 138 8.71 35.22 -7.98
N GLU A 139 8.54 34.82 -9.24
CA GLU A 139 7.83 35.58 -10.28
C GLU A 139 6.30 35.45 -10.19
N GLN A 140 5.76 34.69 -9.23
CA GLN A 140 4.33 34.37 -9.09
C GLN A 140 3.69 33.71 -10.34
N LYS A 141 4.49 33.12 -11.22
CA LYS A 141 4.03 32.32 -12.38
C LYS A 141 3.46 30.96 -11.98
N VAL A 142 3.72 30.51 -10.74
CA VAL A 142 3.03 29.41 -10.04
C VAL A 142 2.65 29.89 -8.63
N PRO A 143 1.59 29.33 -8.01
CA PRO A 143 1.16 29.76 -6.69
C PRO A 143 2.19 29.40 -5.61
N PHE A 144 2.48 30.34 -4.72
CA PHE A 144 3.46 30.20 -3.64
C PHE A 144 3.07 31.10 -2.47
N ARG A 145 3.27 30.65 -1.23
CA ARG A 145 2.98 31.46 -0.05
C ARG A 145 4.24 32.14 0.48
N LEU A 146 4.24 33.47 0.50
CA LEU A 146 5.33 34.27 1.04
C LEU A 146 5.50 34.04 2.54
N LYS A 147 4.38 34.05 3.29
CA LYS A 147 4.31 33.49 4.64
C LYS A 147 4.36 31.97 4.53
N ASN A 148 5.15 31.31 5.37
CA ASN A 148 5.20 29.84 5.41
C ASN A 148 3.97 29.27 6.13
N ASP A 149 2.78 29.53 5.57
CA ASP A 149 1.48 29.26 6.19
C ASP A 149 0.58 28.32 5.36
N TYR A 150 1.16 27.57 4.42
CA TYR A 150 0.43 26.63 3.55
C TYR A 150 -0.41 25.62 4.36
N LEU A 151 0.12 25.14 5.49
CA LEU A 151 -0.56 24.21 6.40
C LEU A 151 -1.52 24.91 7.39
N GLY A 152 -1.70 26.22 7.32
CA GLY A 152 -2.64 26.98 8.16
C GLY A 152 -2.35 26.94 9.67
N GLY A 153 -1.14 26.57 10.09
CA GLY A 153 -0.80 26.33 11.50
C GLY A 153 -1.15 24.92 12.01
N ASN A 154 -1.37 23.95 11.12
CA ASN A 154 -1.58 22.56 11.51
C ASN A 154 -0.25 21.88 11.94
N ASP A 155 -0.01 21.84 13.25
CA ASP A 155 1.19 21.25 13.87
C ASP A 155 1.38 19.75 13.55
N LEU A 156 0.29 18.99 13.44
CA LEU A 156 0.35 17.56 13.05
C LEU A 156 0.87 17.41 11.63
N ALA A 157 0.39 18.24 10.71
CA ALA A 157 0.86 18.24 9.33
C ALA A 157 2.33 18.69 9.23
N ASP A 158 2.75 19.75 9.94
CA ASP A 158 4.17 20.16 9.98
C ASP A 158 5.06 19.03 10.50
N ASN A 159 4.66 18.39 11.60
CA ASN A 159 5.36 17.25 12.18
C ASN A 159 5.49 16.09 11.18
N ILE A 160 4.40 15.74 10.49
CA ILE A 160 4.40 14.71 9.44
C ILE A 160 5.34 15.08 8.30
N TYR A 161 5.29 16.31 7.80
CA TYR A 161 6.18 16.76 6.73
C TYR A 161 7.64 16.70 7.16
N ARG A 162 7.99 17.30 8.31
CA ARG A 162 9.34 17.35 8.89
C ARG A 162 9.94 15.98 9.17
N ASN A 163 9.13 15.03 9.66
CA ASN A 163 9.60 13.71 10.07
C ASN A 163 9.55 12.65 8.97
N LYS A 164 8.62 12.76 8.01
CA LYS A 164 8.35 11.69 7.02
C LYS A 164 8.57 12.10 5.55
N TYR A 165 8.46 13.38 5.20
CA TYR A 165 8.40 13.81 3.79
C TYR A 165 9.51 14.75 3.34
N TYR A 166 10.03 15.61 4.22
CA TYR A 166 11.18 16.46 3.91
C TYR A 166 12.43 15.62 3.72
N VAL A 167 13.10 15.83 2.58
CA VAL A 167 14.42 15.25 2.34
C VAL A 167 15.39 15.75 3.40
N LYS A 168 16.27 14.85 3.84
CA LYS A 168 17.34 15.12 4.79
C LYS A 168 18.68 14.85 4.11
N ASP A 169 19.70 15.62 4.45
CA ASP A 169 21.08 15.34 4.03
C ASP A 169 21.63 14.06 4.70
N LEU A 170 22.93 13.79 4.53
CA LEU A 170 23.57 12.61 5.11
C LEU A 170 23.72 12.70 6.64
N ASP A 171 23.82 13.91 7.18
CA ASP A 171 23.91 14.21 8.62
C ASP A 171 22.53 14.28 9.32
N GLY A 172 21.46 14.05 8.55
CA GLY A 172 20.09 13.95 9.03
C GLY A 172 19.35 15.29 9.15
N GLN A 173 19.94 16.40 8.71
CA GLN A 173 19.31 17.72 8.73
C GLN A 173 18.34 17.86 7.54
N CYS A 174 17.19 18.49 7.76
CA CYS A 174 16.23 18.74 6.69
C CYS A 174 16.79 19.75 5.69
N ILE A 175 16.72 19.45 4.39
CA ILE A 175 17.00 20.40 3.29
C ILE A 175 15.72 21.02 2.70
N GLU A 176 14.56 20.50 3.12
CA GLU A 176 13.24 21.03 2.82
C GLU A 176 12.59 21.56 4.12
N HIS A 177 11.89 22.70 4.03
CA HIS A 177 11.41 23.44 5.20
C HIS A 177 9.96 23.94 5.07
N ARG A 178 9.29 23.63 3.95
CA ARG A 178 7.88 23.94 3.68
C ARG A 178 7.29 22.97 2.66
N PRO A 179 5.98 22.72 2.64
CA PRO A 179 5.34 21.83 1.67
C PRO A 179 5.63 22.21 0.21
N GLU A 180 5.76 23.49 -0.11
CA GLU A 180 6.05 23.95 -1.47
C GLU A 180 7.45 23.53 -1.97
N HIS A 181 8.41 23.23 -1.07
CA HIS A 181 9.68 22.63 -1.49
C HIS A 181 9.47 21.19 -1.97
N VAL A 182 8.67 20.42 -1.24
CA VAL A 182 8.26 19.04 -1.62
C VAL A 182 7.50 19.07 -2.94
N PHE A 183 6.57 20.01 -3.13
CA PHE A 183 5.85 20.13 -4.40
C PHE A 183 6.78 20.45 -5.57
N SER A 184 7.76 21.35 -5.38
CA SER A 184 8.79 21.63 -6.39
C SER A 184 9.64 20.39 -6.71
N ARG A 185 10.13 19.68 -5.69
CA ARG A 185 10.88 18.42 -5.87
C ARG A 185 10.07 17.39 -6.66
N LEU A 186 8.86 17.08 -6.21
CA LEU A 186 8.02 16.06 -6.85
C LEU A 186 7.68 16.45 -8.29
N ALA A 187 7.28 17.70 -8.52
CA ALA A 187 6.89 18.17 -9.84
C ALA A 187 8.05 18.20 -10.83
N SER A 188 9.24 18.66 -10.42
CA SER A 188 10.43 18.65 -11.26
C SER A 188 10.98 17.25 -11.52
N PHE A 189 10.93 16.36 -10.54
CA PHE A 189 11.36 14.96 -10.71
C PHE A 189 10.42 14.21 -11.67
N LEU A 190 9.10 14.39 -11.52
CA LEU A 190 8.10 13.80 -12.42
C LEU A 190 8.16 14.42 -13.82
N GLY A 191 8.40 15.73 -13.94
CA GLY A 191 8.52 16.40 -15.23
C GLY A 191 9.81 16.08 -15.98
N ALA A 192 10.89 15.68 -15.29
CA ALA A 192 12.20 15.41 -15.91
C ALA A 192 12.23 14.20 -16.86
N VAL A 193 11.24 13.31 -16.81
CA VAL A 193 11.14 12.14 -17.71
C VAL A 193 10.60 12.49 -19.10
N GLU A 194 10.07 13.69 -19.28
CA GLU A 194 9.50 14.16 -20.54
C GLU A 194 10.58 14.40 -21.62
N THR A 195 10.23 14.11 -22.87
CA THR A 195 11.22 13.99 -23.96
C THR A 195 11.71 15.31 -24.55
N THR A 196 11.07 16.45 -24.25
CA THR A 196 11.49 17.77 -24.72
C THR A 196 11.45 18.79 -23.60
N GLN A 197 12.34 19.79 -23.63
CA GLN A 197 12.37 20.84 -22.60
C GLN A 197 11.02 21.55 -22.44
N GLU A 198 10.31 21.80 -23.54
CA GLU A 198 8.97 22.41 -23.51
C GLU A 198 7.96 21.55 -22.73
N LYS A 199 7.96 20.23 -22.96
CA LYS A 199 7.11 19.28 -22.22
C LYS A 199 7.53 19.17 -20.75
N GLN A 200 8.84 19.08 -20.49
CA GLN A 200 9.40 19.06 -19.14
C GLN A 200 8.93 20.27 -18.32
N GLU A 201 9.01 21.47 -18.90
CA GLU A 201 8.54 22.71 -18.29
C GLU A 201 7.02 22.75 -18.12
N LEU A 202 6.25 22.37 -19.15
CA LEU A 202 4.78 22.32 -19.13
C LEU A 202 4.26 21.36 -18.05
N TRP A 203 4.78 20.14 -18.00
CA TRP A 203 4.32 19.11 -17.06
C TRP A 203 4.81 19.38 -15.64
N SER A 204 6.05 19.85 -15.44
CA SER A 204 6.48 20.32 -14.10
C SER A 204 5.55 21.41 -13.57
N LYS A 205 5.15 22.38 -14.42
CA LYS A 205 4.18 23.41 -14.03
C LYS A 205 2.82 22.81 -13.66
N ARG A 206 2.32 21.82 -14.41
CA ARG A 206 1.04 21.16 -14.14
C ARG A 206 1.08 20.33 -12.86
N PHE A 207 2.09 19.49 -12.67
CA PHE A 207 2.28 18.68 -11.46
C PHE A 207 2.38 19.57 -10.21
N TYR A 208 3.16 20.65 -10.25
CA TYR A 208 3.25 21.59 -9.14
C TYR A 208 1.87 22.17 -8.78
N ASN A 209 1.11 22.61 -9.78
CA ASN A 209 -0.22 23.21 -9.56
C ASN A 209 -1.24 22.24 -8.97
N ILE A 210 -1.26 20.95 -9.37
CA ILE A 210 -2.21 19.98 -8.79
C ILE A 210 -1.82 19.55 -7.38
N LEU A 211 -0.52 19.44 -7.09
CA LEU A 211 0.02 19.16 -5.75
C LEU A 211 -0.29 20.32 -4.79
N TYR A 212 0.02 21.56 -5.19
CA TYR A 212 -0.26 22.77 -4.40
C TYR A 212 -1.77 23.02 -4.17
N LYS A 213 -2.65 22.53 -5.06
CA LYS A 213 -4.10 22.64 -4.89
C LYS A 213 -4.72 21.47 -4.13
N GLY A 214 -3.95 20.43 -3.78
CA GLY A 214 -4.46 19.20 -3.17
C GLY A 214 -5.35 18.36 -4.09
N TYR A 215 -5.44 18.67 -5.40
CA TYR A 215 -6.24 17.91 -6.37
C TYR A 215 -5.66 16.51 -6.64
N PHE A 216 -4.38 16.33 -6.31
CA PHE A 216 -3.71 15.04 -6.34
C PHE A 216 -2.69 14.99 -5.20
N VAL A 217 -2.73 13.91 -4.41
CA VAL A 217 -1.74 13.61 -3.38
C VAL A 217 -1.21 12.20 -3.66
N PRO A 218 0.06 12.03 -4.05
CA PRO A 218 0.60 10.70 -4.31
C PRO A 218 0.81 9.95 -2.99
N GLY A 219 0.82 8.61 -3.03
CA GLY A 219 1.00 7.79 -1.83
C GLY A 219 2.29 8.13 -1.07
N GLY A 220 2.26 8.07 0.26
CA GLY A 220 3.28 8.69 1.12
C GLY A 220 4.74 8.27 0.87
N ARG A 221 5.03 7.10 0.29
CA ARG A 221 6.41 6.74 -0.10
C ARG A 221 6.90 7.45 -1.36
N VAL A 222 6.01 7.76 -2.30
CA VAL A 222 6.31 8.63 -3.44
C VAL A 222 6.69 10.02 -2.93
N ILE A 223 5.89 10.60 -2.02
CA ILE A 223 6.20 11.90 -1.38
C ILE A 223 7.58 11.86 -0.72
N ALA A 224 7.88 10.80 0.04
CA ALA A 224 9.14 10.66 0.76
C ALA A 224 10.35 10.32 -0.12
N GLY A 225 10.18 9.80 -1.34
CA GLY A 225 11.25 9.20 -2.13
C GLY A 225 11.52 9.80 -3.51
N ALA A 226 10.52 10.34 -4.20
CA ALA A 226 10.72 10.90 -5.53
C ALA A 226 11.58 12.17 -5.44
N GLY A 227 12.71 12.16 -6.14
CA GLY A 227 13.71 13.25 -6.11
C GLY A 227 14.65 13.28 -4.89
N ASP A 228 14.59 12.30 -3.97
CA ASP A 228 15.61 12.12 -2.91
C ASP A 228 16.85 11.44 -3.52
N LEU A 229 17.87 12.22 -3.89
CA LEU A 229 19.08 11.68 -4.50
C LEU A 229 20.06 11.08 -3.46
N TYR A 230 19.84 11.26 -2.16
CA TYR A 230 20.68 10.65 -1.13
C TYR A 230 20.31 9.18 -0.88
N ARG A 231 19.01 8.84 -0.89
CA ARG A 231 18.52 7.52 -0.43
C ARG A 231 17.57 6.86 -1.44
N THR A 232 17.94 5.67 -1.92
CA THR A 232 17.06 4.85 -2.77
C THR A 232 15.86 4.31 -1.98
N LYS A 233 14.66 4.82 -2.28
CA LYS A 233 13.38 4.33 -1.77
C LYS A 233 12.55 3.84 -2.96
N SER A 234 11.73 2.81 -2.78
CA SER A 234 10.79 2.42 -3.84
C SER A 234 9.69 3.46 -3.99
N LEU A 235 9.28 3.77 -5.22
CA LEU A 235 8.13 4.65 -5.48
C LEU A 235 6.80 3.86 -5.56
N ALA A 236 6.85 2.53 -5.67
CA ALA A 236 5.68 1.68 -5.49
C ALA A 236 5.51 1.33 -4.00
N ASN A 237 4.26 1.34 -3.50
CA ASN A 237 3.95 1.11 -2.08
C ASN A 237 3.90 -0.38 -1.71
N CYS A 238 3.15 -1.16 -2.50
CA CYS A 238 2.78 -2.53 -2.22
C CYS A 238 3.33 -3.47 -3.30
N PHE A 239 3.66 -4.69 -2.89
CA PHE A 239 4.22 -5.74 -3.72
C PHE A 239 3.52 -7.07 -3.42
N VAL A 240 3.66 -8.04 -4.30
CA VAL A 240 3.32 -9.44 -4.05
C VAL A 240 4.54 -10.27 -4.44
N SER A 241 4.93 -11.24 -3.61
CA SER A 241 5.87 -12.30 -3.97
C SER A 241 5.14 -13.64 -3.97
N LEU A 242 5.64 -14.57 -4.78
CA LEU A 242 5.07 -15.88 -5.02
C LEU A 242 6.11 -16.95 -4.78
N ILE A 243 5.76 -17.92 -3.95
CA ILE A 243 6.58 -19.09 -3.66
C ILE A 243 6.47 -20.03 -4.88
N GLN A 244 7.37 -19.84 -5.85
CA GLN A 244 7.25 -20.41 -7.21
C GLN A 244 7.07 -21.92 -7.27
N LYS A 245 7.65 -22.67 -6.32
CA LYS A 245 7.55 -24.12 -6.20
C LYS A 245 7.46 -24.51 -4.72
N ASP A 246 6.82 -25.63 -4.43
CA ASP A 246 6.75 -26.24 -3.11
C ASP A 246 8.10 -26.89 -2.71
N ASN A 247 9.11 -26.05 -2.48
CA ASN A 247 10.45 -26.43 -2.03
C ASN A 247 11.11 -25.34 -1.18
N ILE A 248 12.17 -25.72 -0.46
CA ILE A 248 12.88 -24.85 0.50
C ILE A 248 13.52 -23.65 -0.22
N GLU A 249 14.07 -23.85 -1.42
CA GLU A 249 14.71 -22.82 -2.22
C GLU A 249 13.74 -21.68 -2.54
N SER A 250 12.51 -21.99 -2.98
CA SER A 250 11.49 -21.00 -3.29
C SER A 250 10.96 -20.31 -2.03
N ILE A 251 10.76 -21.06 -0.95
CA ILE A 251 10.33 -20.51 0.36
C ILE A 251 11.31 -19.42 0.83
N TYR A 252 12.61 -19.71 0.78
CA TYR A 252 13.67 -18.77 1.19
C TYR A 252 13.93 -17.67 0.16
N GLN A 253 13.73 -17.92 -1.14
CA GLN A 253 13.76 -16.88 -2.17
C GLN A 253 12.65 -15.83 -1.93
N THR A 254 11.42 -16.25 -1.61
CA THR A 254 10.34 -15.34 -1.20
C THR A 254 10.68 -14.59 0.09
N ALA A 255 11.38 -15.21 1.06
CA ALA A 255 11.84 -14.52 2.27
C ALA A 255 12.90 -13.44 1.95
N TYR A 256 13.84 -13.75 1.04
CA TYR A 256 14.79 -12.77 0.51
C TYR A 256 14.08 -11.61 -0.22
N GLU A 257 13.04 -11.89 -1.01
CA GLU A 257 12.24 -10.86 -1.69
C GLU A 257 11.46 -9.98 -0.71
N CYS A 258 10.89 -10.54 0.36
CA CYS A 258 10.33 -9.79 1.48
C CYS A 258 11.40 -8.85 2.07
N ALA A 259 12.59 -9.38 2.38
CA ALA A 259 13.69 -8.61 2.95
C ALA A 259 14.16 -7.46 2.03
N ARG A 260 14.32 -7.72 0.72
CA ARG A 260 14.64 -6.67 -0.26
C ARG A 260 13.54 -5.62 -0.33
N THR A 261 12.28 -6.04 -0.30
CA THR A 261 11.12 -5.17 -0.35
C THR A 261 11.08 -4.23 0.86
N TYR A 262 11.22 -4.75 2.07
CA TYR A 262 11.29 -3.93 3.29
C TYR A 262 12.49 -2.98 3.30
N SER A 263 13.64 -3.40 2.78
CA SER A 263 14.84 -2.52 2.69
C SER A 263 14.64 -1.27 1.84
N TYR A 264 13.66 -1.29 0.93
CA TYR A 264 13.25 -0.13 0.11
C TYR A 264 11.96 0.56 0.62
N GLY A 265 11.52 0.22 1.83
CA GLY A 265 10.32 0.73 2.49
C GLY A 265 9.04 -0.06 2.22
N GLY A 266 9.10 -1.12 1.41
CA GLY A 266 7.97 -1.89 0.88
C GLY A 266 6.98 -2.47 1.91
N GLY A 267 5.75 -2.71 1.45
CA GLY A 267 4.86 -3.71 2.04
C GLY A 267 4.64 -4.84 1.01
N ILE A 268 4.44 -6.08 1.46
CA ILE A 268 4.39 -7.26 0.58
C ILE A 268 3.26 -8.22 0.97
N GLY A 269 2.60 -8.80 -0.03
CA GLY A 269 1.73 -9.97 0.12
C GLY A 269 2.46 -11.25 -0.29
N VAL A 270 2.22 -12.36 0.43
CA VAL A 270 2.69 -13.70 0.07
C VAL A 270 1.55 -14.69 0.24
N ASP A 271 1.28 -15.48 -0.80
CA ASP A 271 0.34 -16.60 -0.71
C ASP A 271 1.10 -17.89 -0.38
N VAL A 272 0.68 -18.56 0.69
CA VAL A 272 1.29 -19.84 1.15
C VAL A 272 0.53 -21.07 0.69
N SER A 273 -0.53 -20.90 -0.12
CA SER A 273 -1.43 -22.00 -0.52
C SER A 273 -0.78 -23.06 -1.40
N CYS A 274 0.32 -22.75 -2.10
CA CYS A 274 1.04 -23.74 -2.90
C CYS A 274 1.86 -24.74 -2.06
N LEU A 275 2.14 -24.43 -0.78
CA LEU A 275 2.98 -25.26 0.07
C LEU A 275 2.24 -26.49 0.59
N ARG A 276 2.88 -27.66 0.62
CA ARG A 276 2.23 -28.90 1.07
C ARG A 276 1.72 -28.83 2.52
N PRO A 277 0.54 -29.40 2.81
CA PRO A 277 -0.02 -29.39 4.15
C PRO A 277 0.83 -30.21 5.12
N ARG A 278 0.57 -30.01 6.41
CA ARG A 278 1.24 -30.73 7.50
C ARG A 278 1.15 -32.24 7.32
N ASP A 279 2.16 -32.96 7.81
CA ASP A 279 2.26 -34.43 7.79
C ASP A 279 2.38 -35.07 6.38
N SER A 280 2.33 -34.28 5.31
CA SER A 280 2.65 -34.70 3.93
C SER A 280 4.08 -35.25 3.85
N VAL A 281 4.29 -36.32 3.09
CA VAL A 281 5.61 -36.96 2.93
C VAL A 281 6.63 -35.97 2.33
N VAL A 282 7.86 -36.02 2.84
CA VAL A 282 9.03 -35.36 2.22
C VAL A 282 10.21 -36.35 2.16
N HIS A 283 10.96 -36.32 1.06
CA HIS A 283 12.09 -37.22 0.84
C HIS A 283 13.41 -36.61 1.34
N ASN A 284 13.41 -36.16 2.60
CA ASN A 284 14.57 -35.60 3.29
C ASN A 284 14.58 -36.06 4.76
N ALA A 285 15.56 -35.62 5.55
CA ALA A 285 15.77 -36.04 6.93
C ALA A 285 14.63 -35.69 7.93
N ALA A 286 13.56 -35.02 7.51
CA ALA A 286 12.39 -34.76 8.34
C ALA A 286 11.26 -35.81 8.19
N ASP A 287 11.30 -36.65 7.13
CA ASP A 287 10.27 -37.62 6.68
C ASP A 287 8.87 -37.04 6.36
N LYS A 288 8.44 -36.01 7.09
CA LYS A 288 7.15 -35.31 6.96
C LYS A 288 7.28 -33.78 6.98
N SER A 289 6.36 -33.11 6.30
CA SER A 289 6.23 -31.65 6.27
C SER A 289 5.68 -31.10 7.59
N THR A 290 6.19 -29.94 8.00
CA THR A 290 5.65 -29.13 9.10
C THR A 290 4.39 -28.34 8.71
N GLY A 291 4.05 -28.30 7.42
CA GLY A 291 2.88 -27.65 6.84
C GLY A 291 3.14 -26.21 6.35
N ALA A 292 2.26 -25.72 5.49
CA ALA A 292 2.30 -24.38 4.89
C ALA A 292 2.36 -23.27 5.96
N VAL A 293 1.58 -23.44 7.03
CA VAL A 293 1.43 -22.47 8.12
C VAL A 293 2.71 -22.29 8.94
N SER A 294 3.57 -23.30 9.02
CA SER A 294 4.84 -23.20 9.77
C SER A 294 5.79 -22.15 9.20
N PHE A 295 5.84 -22.00 7.88
CA PHE A 295 6.69 -21.02 7.20
C PHE A 295 6.20 -19.58 7.34
N MET A 296 4.99 -19.35 7.88
CA MET A 296 4.50 -18.01 8.22
C MET A 296 5.36 -17.34 9.31
N GLU A 297 5.97 -18.12 10.20
CA GLU A 297 6.90 -17.61 11.22
C GLU A 297 8.17 -17.02 10.59
N LEU A 298 8.70 -17.63 9.52
CA LEU A 298 9.86 -17.12 8.77
C LEU A 298 9.57 -15.74 8.15
N TYR A 299 8.43 -15.59 7.47
CA TYR A 299 8.04 -14.32 6.85
C TYR A 299 7.73 -13.24 7.90
N SER A 300 7.02 -13.59 8.97
CA SER A 300 6.79 -12.70 10.12
C SER A 300 8.10 -12.24 10.75
N LEU A 301 9.03 -13.14 11.05
CA LEU A 301 10.32 -12.81 11.65
C LEU A 301 11.14 -11.88 10.74
N THR A 302 11.21 -12.19 9.43
CA THR A 302 11.87 -11.34 8.42
C THR A 302 11.30 -9.91 8.41
N THR A 303 10.00 -9.78 8.60
CA THR A 303 9.29 -8.48 8.66
C THR A 303 9.56 -7.71 9.95
N GLY A 304 9.72 -8.41 11.07
CA GLY A 304 10.10 -7.84 12.36
C GLY A 304 11.56 -7.38 12.42
N LEU A 305 12.47 -8.11 11.78
CA LEU A 305 13.91 -7.81 11.76
C LEU A 305 14.26 -6.57 10.94
N ILE A 306 13.58 -6.35 9.80
CA ILE A 306 13.94 -5.29 8.86
C ILE A 306 13.10 -4.04 9.12
N GLY A 307 13.57 -3.25 10.09
CA GLY A 307 13.01 -1.96 10.43
C GLY A 307 13.17 -0.94 9.29
N GLN A 308 12.10 -0.20 9.02
CA GLN A 308 12.11 1.00 8.18
C GLN A 308 12.21 2.23 9.10
N SER A 309 12.70 3.37 8.61
CA SER A 309 12.90 4.58 9.44
C SER A 309 11.61 5.04 10.15
N GLY A 310 11.42 4.61 11.40
CA GLY A 310 10.20 4.85 12.18
C GLY A 310 8.96 4.05 11.77
N ARG A 311 9.09 2.99 10.96
CA ARG A 311 7.98 2.12 10.51
C ARG A 311 8.39 0.65 10.53
N ARG A 312 7.45 -0.24 10.85
CA ARG A 312 7.63 -1.69 10.68
C ARG A 312 7.34 -2.08 9.23
N GLY A 313 7.93 -3.17 8.75
CA GLY A 313 7.51 -3.78 7.49
C GLY A 313 6.03 -4.18 7.55
N ALA A 314 5.34 -4.11 6.41
CA ALA A 314 3.96 -4.55 6.28
C ALA A 314 3.94 -5.84 5.46
N LEU A 315 3.49 -6.92 6.06
CA LEU A 315 3.33 -8.23 5.43
C LEU A 315 1.86 -8.62 5.48
N MET A 316 1.34 -9.21 4.41
CA MET A 316 0.13 -10.02 4.47
C MET A 316 0.38 -11.42 3.95
N LEU A 317 -0.14 -12.41 4.67
CA LEU A 317 -0.06 -13.82 4.32
C LEU A 317 -1.47 -14.31 3.96
N THR A 318 -1.60 -14.96 2.81
CA THR A 318 -2.87 -15.52 2.34
C THR A 318 -2.81 -17.03 2.22
N LEU A 319 -3.92 -17.68 2.59
CA LEU A 319 -4.15 -19.11 2.39
C LEU A 319 -5.55 -19.30 1.84
N ASP A 320 -5.71 -20.23 0.91
CA ASP A 320 -7.02 -20.62 0.40
C ASP A 320 -7.83 -21.46 1.40
N VAL A 321 -9.15 -21.25 1.40
CA VAL A 321 -10.09 -21.97 2.27
C VAL A 321 -10.15 -23.47 1.97
N LYS A 322 -9.82 -23.92 0.75
CA LYS A 322 -9.69 -25.35 0.43
C LYS A 322 -8.43 -26.01 1.01
N HIS A 323 -7.44 -25.24 1.45
CA HIS A 323 -6.16 -25.83 1.85
C HIS A 323 -6.29 -26.65 3.16
N PRO A 324 -5.76 -27.88 3.27
CA PRO A 324 -5.94 -28.71 4.47
C PRO A 324 -5.44 -28.09 5.79
N ASP A 325 -4.40 -27.24 5.74
CA ASP A 325 -3.92 -26.50 6.92
C ASP A 325 -4.82 -25.29 7.31
N VAL A 326 -5.96 -25.04 6.67
CA VAL A 326 -6.78 -23.83 6.89
C VAL A 326 -7.22 -23.65 8.35
N PHE A 327 -7.55 -24.73 9.06
CA PHE A 327 -7.84 -24.70 10.49
C PHE A 327 -6.63 -24.23 11.32
N HIS A 328 -5.42 -24.63 10.93
CA HIS A 328 -4.21 -24.17 11.59
C HIS A 328 -3.94 -22.68 11.27
N PHE A 329 -4.19 -22.24 10.04
CA PHE A 329 -4.03 -20.86 9.58
C PHE A 329 -4.96 -19.89 10.33
N VAL A 330 -6.26 -20.19 10.37
CA VAL A 330 -7.27 -19.38 11.08
C VAL A 330 -6.92 -19.23 12.56
N ASN A 331 -6.35 -20.27 13.18
CA ASN A 331 -5.98 -20.28 14.59
C ASN A 331 -4.54 -19.86 14.88
N VAL A 332 -3.70 -19.50 13.89
CA VAL A 332 -2.24 -19.34 14.10
C VAL A 332 -1.88 -18.24 15.12
N LYS A 333 -2.77 -17.25 15.32
CA LYS A 333 -2.66 -16.19 16.33
C LYS A 333 -3.52 -16.43 17.58
N LYS A 334 -4.39 -17.44 17.57
CA LYS A 334 -5.29 -17.80 18.66
C LYS A 334 -4.73 -18.93 19.53
N VAL A 335 -4.21 -19.99 18.91
CA VAL A 335 -3.72 -21.20 19.59
C VAL A 335 -2.19 -21.15 19.72
N PRO A 336 -1.60 -21.35 20.91
CA PRO A 336 -0.16 -21.39 21.14
C PRO A 336 0.60 -22.29 20.15
N ASN A 337 1.75 -21.80 19.65
CA ASN A 337 2.67 -22.61 18.83
C ASN A 337 3.44 -23.61 19.70
N TRP A 338 4.18 -24.52 19.05
CA TRP A 338 4.90 -25.61 19.74
C TRP A 338 5.93 -25.08 20.76
N VAL A 339 6.64 -23.98 20.45
CA VAL A 339 7.58 -23.31 21.37
C VAL A 339 6.87 -22.84 22.63
N THR A 340 5.70 -22.20 22.46
CA THR A 340 4.89 -21.73 23.60
C THR A 340 4.44 -22.90 24.47
N LYS A 341 3.93 -23.99 23.85
CA LYS A 341 3.51 -25.19 24.57
C LYS A 341 4.66 -25.81 25.36
N GLN A 342 5.82 -25.99 24.73
CA GLN A 342 6.99 -26.58 25.39
C GLN A 342 7.48 -25.74 26.59
N ILE A 343 7.49 -24.41 26.47
CA ILE A 343 7.89 -23.52 27.58
C ILE A 343 6.87 -23.61 28.73
N VAL A 344 5.56 -23.62 28.42
CA VAL A 344 4.50 -23.73 29.43
C VAL A 344 4.48 -25.11 30.09
N GLU A 345 4.73 -26.19 29.35
CA GLU A 345 4.86 -27.55 29.89
C GLU A 345 6.09 -27.69 30.81
N GLN A 346 7.25 -27.15 30.43
CA GLN A 346 8.44 -27.12 31.28
C GLN A 346 8.22 -26.29 32.55
N ALA A 347 7.57 -25.13 32.43
CA ALA A 347 7.20 -24.32 33.58
C ALA A 347 6.22 -25.07 34.50
N LYS A 348 5.23 -25.77 33.95
CA LYS A 348 4.29 -26.61 34.71
C LYS A 348 5.00 -27.76 35.43
N TRP A 349 5.95 -28.43 34.79
CA TRP A 349 6.74 -29.50 35.42
C TRP A 349 7.70 -29.01 36.51
N SER A 350 8.14 -27.74 36.47
CA SER A 350 8.93 -27.18 37.57
C SER A 350 8.18 -27.13 38.91
N ASN A 351 6.84 -27.14 38.86
CA ASN A 351 5.95 -26.97 40.01
C ASN A 351 6.19 -25.66 40.79
N MET A 352 6.86 -24.67 40.17
CA MET A 352 7.17 -23.34 40.75
C MET A 352 6.12 -22.27 40.41
N PHE A 353 5.16 -22.59 39.53
CA PHE A 353 4.17 -21.64 39.01
C PHE A 353 2.75 -22.15 39.29
N ASP A 354 1.88 -21.26 39.75
CA ASP A 354 0.44 -21.53 39.84
C ASP A 354 -0.27 -21.42 38.47
N GLU A 355 -1.53 -21.86 38.38
CA GLU A 355 -2.28 -21.85 37.11
C GLU A 355 -2.43 -20.44 36.50
N ARG A 356 -2.53 -19.39 37.33
CA ARG A 356 -2.63 -18.01 36.85
C ARG A 356 -1.29 -17.52 36.31
N GLN A 357 -0.19 -17.86 36.98
CA GLN A 357 1.15 -17.57 36.50
C GLN A 357 1.48 -18.33 35.20
N LEU A 358 1.01 -19.57 35.06
CA LEU A 358 1.13 -20.33 33.81
C LEU A 358 0.31 -19.70 32.67
N LEU A 359 -0.89 -19.19 32.94
CA LEU A 359 -1.70 -18.43 31.97
C LEU A 359 -1.05 -17.10 31.57
N GLU A 360 -0.48 -16.35 32.52
CA GLU A 360 0.25 -15.11 32.24
C GLU A 360 1.55 -15.39 31.46
N LEU A 361 2.27 -16.47 31.79
CA LEU A 361 3.42 -16.96 31.04
C LEU A 361 3.05 -17.37 29.62
N GLU A 362 2.00 -18.18 29.44
CA GLU A 362 1.51 -18.57 28.12
C GLU A 362 1.20 -17.33 27.28
N ARG A 363 0.49 -16.34 27.84
CA ARG A 363 0.19 -15.09 27.15
C ARG A 363 1.45 -14.33 26.74
N HIS A 364 2.42 -14.17 27.65
CA HIS A 364 3.68 -13.48 27.37
C HIS A 364 4.56 -14.20 26.35
N VAL A 365 4.65 -15.53 26.40
CA VAL A 365 5.42 -16.32 25.44
C VAL A 365 4.73 -16.27 24.08
N LYS A 366 3.41 -16.46 24.04
CA LYS A 366 2.58 -16.35 22.82
C LYS A 366 2.71 -14.97 22.16
N GLU A 367 2.66 -13.88 22.92
CA GLU A 367 2.86 -12.50 22.41
C GLU A 367 4.25 -12.27 21.77
N ASN A 368 5.24 -13.11 22.07
CA ASN A 368 6.63 -12.95 21.61
C ASN A 368 7.11 -14.01 20.61
N THR A 369 6.50 -15.20 20.54
CA THR A 369 6.94 -16.30 19.68
C THR A 369 6.07 -16.55 18.44
N GLN A 370 4.84 -16.03 18.39
CA GLN A 370 3.92 -16.29 17.27
C GLN A 370 4.11 -15.36 16.05
N VAL A 371 3.39 -15.67 14.97
CA VAL A 371 3.19 -14.84 13.77
C VAL A 371 2.62 -13.46 14.17
N ARG A 372 3.53 -12.52 14.45
CA ARG A 372 3.24 -11.20 15.04
C ARG A 372 3.31 -10.07 14.02
N PHE A 373 4.23 -10.14 13.06
CA PHE A 373 4.52 -9.06 12.11
C PHE A 373 3.98 -9.36 10.71
N ALA A 374 2.85 -10.04 10.63
CA ALA A 374 2.13 -10.33 9.41
C ALA A 374 0.64 -10.16 9.65
N ASN A 375 -0.08 -9.49 8.74
CA ASN A 375 -1.51 -9.69 8.63
C ASN A 375 -1.81 -11.04 7.97
N ILE A 376 -2.94 -11.65 8.32
CA ILE A 376 -3.35 -12.93 7.74
C ILE A 376 -4.75 -12.80 7.15
N SER A 377 -5.01 -13.40 5.98
CA SER A 377 -6.33 -13.35 5.33
C SER A 377 -6.65 -14.64 4.58
N MET A 378 -7.86 -15.15 4.77
CA MET A 378 -8.35 -16.36 4.12
C MET A 378 -8.99 -16.01 2.77
N LYS A 379 -8.58 -16.69 1.70
CA LYS A 379 -9.22 -16.59 0.38
C LYS A 379 -10.43 -17.52 0.39
N VAL A 380 -11.64 -16.98 0.29
CA VAL A 380 -12.89 -17.73 0.33
C VAL A 380 -13.58 -17.73 -1.03
N SER A 381 -14.09 -18.89 -1.43
CA SER A 381 -14.84 -19.06 -2.68
C SER A 381 -16.36 -18.94 -2.48
N ASP A 382 -17.07 -18.67 -3.56
CA ASP A 382 -18.55 -18.66 -3.59
C ASP A 382 -19.11 -20.04 -3.13
N GLU A 383 -18.42 -21.13 -3.49
CA GLU A 383 -18.68 -22.51 -3.05
C GLU A 383 -18.62 -22.69 -1.53
N PHE A 384 -17.58 -22.15 -0.87
CA PHE A 384 -17.45 -22.23 0.59
C PHE A 384 -18.58 -21.46 1.28
N MET A 385 -18.89 -20.26 0.77
CA MET A 385 -20.00 -19.46 1.30
C MET A 385 -21.36 -20.13 1.08
N GLN A 386 -21.55 -20.85 -0.04
CA GLN A 386 -22.74 -21.68 -0.27
C GLN A 386 -22.85 -22.78 0.78
N ALA A 387 -21.78 -23.53 1.06
CA ALA A 387 -21.78 -24.58 2.08
C ALA A 387 -22.09 -24.02 3.50
N VAL A 388 -21.49 -22.88 3.89
CA VAL A 388 -21.82 -22.18 5.14
C VAL A 388 -23.31 -21.81 5.20
N HIS A 389 -23.88 -21.31 4.11
CA HIS A 389 -25.29 -20.94 4.01
C HIS A 389 -26.22 -22.17 4.10
N GLU A 390 -25.94 -23.23 3.36
CA GLU A 390 -26.68 -24.50 3.39
C GLU A 390 -26.81 -25.04 4.82
N GLU A 391 -25.70 -25.13 5.56
CA GLU A 391 -25.72 -25.63 6.94
C GLU A 391 -26.50 -24.70 7.88
N THR A 392 -26.42 -23.39 7.65
CA THR A 392 -27.11 -22.37 8.46
C THR A 392 -28.63 -22.40 8.23
N VAL A 393 -29.10 -22.70 7.02
CA VAL A 393 -30.53 -22.73 6.66
C VAL A 393 -31.17 -24.08 6.91
N TYR A 394 -30.51 -25.17 6.54
CA TYR A 394 -31.09 -26.53 6.56
C TYR A 394 -30.63 -27.37 7.75
N GLY A 395 -29.46 -27.07 8.33
CA GLY A 395 -28.86 -27.85 9.42
C GLY A 395 -28.03 -29.04 8.92
N LYS A 396 -26.93 -29.31 9.62
CA LYS A 396 -25.82 -30.19 9.22
C LYS A 396 -26.14 -31.65 8.84
N ASN A 397 -27.32 -32.15 9.22
CA ASN A 397 -27.77 -33.52 8.99
C ASN A 397 -28.70 -33.65 7.77
N VAL A 398 -29.16 -32.55 7.17
CA VAL A 398 -30.03 -32.58 5.99
C VAL A 398 -29.23 -32.96 4.76
N VAL A 399 -29.76 -33.89 3.96
CA VAL A 399 -29.23 -34.26 2.64
C VAL A 399 -29.77 -33.31 1.59
N LEU A 400 -28.90 -32.86 0.69
CA LEU A 400 -29.20 -32.01 -0.44
C LEU A 400 -29.00 -32.80 -1.74
N LEU A 401 -29.99 -32.75 -2.63
CA LEU A 401 -29.91 -33.25 -4.00
C LEU A 401 -29.91 -32.05 -4.95
N TYR A 402 -28.78 -31.85 -5.62
CA TYR A 402 -28.62 -30.86 -6.67
C TYR A 402 -28.69 -31.54 -8.05
N LYS A 403 -29.34 -30.87 -9.00
CA LYS A 403 -29.10 -31.07 -10.43
C LYS A 403 -27.88 -30.25 -10.81
N LYS A 404 -26.87 -30.93 -11.34
CA LYS A 404 -25.60 -30.36 -11.79
C LYS A 404 -25.65 -30.25 -13.31
N ASN A 405 -25.86 -29.04 -13.83
CA ASN A 405 -26.10 -28.78 -15.26
C ASN A 405 -24.83 -28.85 -16.14
N ASN A 406 -23.71 -29.32 -15.60
CA ASN A 406 -22.49 -29.67 -16.34
C ASN A 406 -22.15 -31.15 -16.12
N LYS A 407 -21.46 -31.79 -17.07
CA LYS A 407 -20.98 -33.18 -16.99
C LYS A 407 -19.53 -33.33 -16.48
N GLU A 408 -18.85 -32.24 -16.15
CA GLU A 408 -17.44 -32.30 -15.74
C GLU A 408 -17.30 -32.80 -14.30
N LYS A 409 -16.58 -33.91 -14.08
CA LYS A 409 -16.29 -34.44 -12.73
C LYS A 409 -14.81 -34.25 -12.42
N VAL A 410 -14.50 -33.25 -11.59
CA VAL A 410 -13.12 -32.90 -11.22
C VAL A 410 -12.71 -33.72 -9.98
N THR A 411 -12.13 -34.91 -10.20
CA THR A 411 -11.74 -35.82 -9.10
C THR A 411 -10.39 -35.48 -8.47
N THR A 412 -9.51 -34.81 -9.23
CA THR A 412 -8.17 -34.35 -8.84
C THR A 412 -7.89 -32.97 -9.44
N ALA A 413 -7.00 -32.20 -8.81
CA ALA A 413 -6.48 -30.92 -9.28
C ALA A 413 -5.03 -30.72 -8.80
N PRO A 414 -4.06 -31.48 -9.33
CA PRO A 414 -2.67 -31.41 -8.90
C PRO A 414 -2.01 -30.10 -9.34
N GLN A 415 -1.14 -29.56 -8.49
CA GLN A 415 -0.21 -28.49 -8.86
C GLN A 415 0.81 -28.99 -9.89
N THR A 416 1.08 -28.20 -10.93
CA THR A 416 2.12 -28.50 -11.92
C THR A 416 3.02 -27.27 -12.11
N GLU A 417 4.07 -27.38 -12.95
CA GLU A 417 4.91 -26.21 -13.27
C GLU A 417 4.14 -25.17 -14.11
N GLU A 418 3.09 -25.59 -14.80
CA GLU A 418 2.17 -24.77 -15.60
C GLU A 418 0.98 -24.25 -14.78
N LEU A 419 0.49 -25.03 -13.80
CA LEU A 419 -0.67 -24.71 -12.97
C LEU A 419 -0.27 -24.52 -11.49
N HIS A 420 0.09 -23.28 -11.15
CA HIS A 420 0.44 -22.89 -9.79
C HIS A 420 -0.81 -22.56 -8.95
N TYR A 421 -0.98 -23.26 -7.82
CA TYR A 421 -2.19 -23.27 -6.97
C TYR A 421 -2.73 -21.88 -6.64
N SER A 422 -1.87 -20.92 -6.27
CA SER A 422 -2.29 -19.56 -5.90
C SER A 422 -3.12 -18.81 -6.95
N TYR A 423 -3.12 -19.23 -8.22
CA TYR A 423 -3.91 -18.63 -9.30
C TYR A 423 -5.26 -19.30 -9.58
N GLY A 424 -5.41 -20.59 -9.24
CA GLY A 424 -6.35 -21.45 -9.98
C GLY A 424 -6.73 -22.75 -9.29
N ILE A 425 -6.88 -22.74 -7.97
CA ILE A 425 -7.59 -23.82 -7.27
C ILE A 425 -9.01 -23.89 -7.86
N PRO A 426 -9.46 -25.05 -8.36
CA PRO A 426 -10.81 -25.15 -8.89
C PRO A 426 -11.83 -24.80 -7.80
N SER A 427 -12.71 -23.87 -8.14
CA SER A 427 -13.91 -23.53 -7.37
C SER A 427 -15.11 -24.03 -8.15
N LYS A 428 -16.04 -24.67 -7.46
CA LYS A 428 -17.35 -25.00 -8.04
C LYS A 428 -18.05 -23.72 -8.50
N ASP A 429 -18.49 -23.67 -9.76
CA ASP A 429 -19.43 -22.63 -10.17
C ASP A 429 -20.81 -23.01 -9.66
N ILE A 430 -21.21 -22.35 -8.58
CA ILE A 430 -22.49 -22.61 -7.90
C ILE A 430 -23.71 -22.29 -8.78
N THR A 431 -23.55 -21.54 -9.88
CA THR A 431 -24.65 -21.20 -10.79
C THR A 431 -25.06 -22.36 -11.70
N GLU A 432 -24.20 -23.36 -11.86
CA GLU A 432 -24.52 -24.58 -12.62
C GLU A 432 -25.27 -25.64 -11.77
N TYR A 433 -25.50 -25.36 -10.49
CA TYR A 433 -26.12 -26.29 -9.54
C TYR A 433 -27.49 -25.80 -9.07
N GLU A 434 -28.55 -26.51 -9.46
CA GLU A 434 -29.93 -26.24 -9.08
C GLU A 434 -30.33 -27.17 -7.92
N LEU A 435 -30.70 -26.62 -6.76
CA LEU A 435 -31.17 -27.42 -5.61
C LEU A 435 -32.57 -27.95 -5.90
N LEU A 436 -32.70 -29.27 -6.09
CA LEU A 436 -33.99 -29.91 -6.37
C LEU A 436 -34.75 -30.31 -5.09
N LYS A 437 -34.03 -30.80 -4.08
CA LYS A 437 -34.64 -31.39 -2.89
C LYS A 437 -33.72 -31.31 -1.68
N THR A 438 -34.32 -30.98 -0.53
CA THR A 438 -33.77 -31.16 0.81
C THR A 438 -34.53 -32.27 1.52
N ALA A 439 -33.84 -33.11 2.30
CA ALA A 439 -34.45 -34.20 3.06
C ALA A 439 -33.72 -34.47 4.38
N GLU A 440 -34.45 -34.84 5.43
CA GLU A 440 -33.83 -35.24 6.70
C GLU A 440 -33.20 -36.65 6.62
N THR A 441 -33.60 -37.44 5.62
CA THR A 441 -33.15 -38.83 5.46
C THR A 441 -32.83 -39.16 3.99
N LEU A 442 -32.01 -40.19 3.76
CA LEU A 442 -31.61 -40.61 2.41
C LEU A 442 -32.73 -41.30 1.64
N GLU A 443 -33.72 -41.87 2.34
CA GLU A 443 -34.87 -42.57 1.78
C GLU A 443 -35.68 -41.66 0.84
N GLU A 444 -35.85 -40.38 1.17
CA GLU A 444 -36.53 -39.41 0.30
C GLU A 444 -35.73 -39.12 -0.98
N ILE A 445 -34.40 -38.95 -0.86
CA ILE A 445 -33.52 -38.70 -2.00
C ILE A 445 -33.48 -39.93 -2.91
N ASN A 446 -33.32 -41.12 -2.33
CA ASN A 446 -33.34 -42.40 -3.03
C ASN A 446 -34.68 -42.67 -3.72
N ALA A 447 -35.80 -42.23 -3.14
CA ALA A 447 -37.11 -42.30 -3.79
C ALA A 447 -37.26 -41.36 -5.00
N MET A 448 -36.48 -40.28 -5.09
CA MET A 448 -36.39 -39.45 -6.30
C MET A 448 -35.44 -40.08 -7.33
N LEU A 449 -34.26 -40.52 -6.91
CA LEU A 449 -33.28 -41.21 -7.78
C LEU A 449 -33.86 -42.47 -8.44
N ALA A 450 -34.65 -43.26 -7.70
CA ALA A 450 -35.31 -44.45 -8.22
C ALA A 450 -36.34 -44.15 -9.34
N LYS A 451 -36.98 -42.97 -9.32
CA LYS A 451 -37.90 -42.54 -10.41
C LYS A 451 -37.17 -42.25 -11.71
N GLU A 452 -35.91 -41.82 -11.62
CA GLU A 452 -35.00 -41.61 -12.74
C GLU A 452 -34.26 -42.91 -13.16
N GLY A 453 -34.56 -44.05 -12.52
CA GLY A 453 -33.92 -45.33 -12.78
C GLY A 453 -32.49 -45.47 -12.21
N LEU A 454 -32.12 -44.63 -11.25
CA LEU A 454 -30.80 -44.60 -10.63
C LEU A 454 -30.76 -45.44 -9.35
N GLY A 455 -29.56 -45.94 -9.01
CA GLY A 455 -29.32 -46.69 -7.78
C GLY A 455 -29.39 -45.81 -6.52
N PRO A 456 -29.63 -46.42 -5.34
CA PRO A 456 -29.66 -45.70 -4.08
C PRO A 456 -28.25 -45.25 -3.66
N VAL A 457 -28.19 -44.09 -2.99
CA VAL A 457 -27.01 -43.57 -2.28
C VAL A 457 -27.07 -44.03 -0.82
N THR A 458 -25.95 -44.49 -0.27
CA THR A 458 -25.82 -44.90 1.14
C THR A 458 -25.07 -43.86 1.98
N LYS A 459 -25.14 -44.00 3.32
CA LYS A 459 -24.41 -43.12 4.24
C LYS A 459 -22.91 -43.31 4.15
N GLU A 460 -22.48 -44.53 3.86
CA GLU A 460 -21.08 -44.93 3.71
C GLU A 460 -20.46 -44.29 2.46
N GLN A 461 -21.18 -44.30 1.33
CA GLN A 461 -20.76 -43.60 0.10
C GLN A 461 -20.65 -42.09 0.29
N LEU A 462 -21.51 -41.49 1.13
CA LEU A 462 -21.37 -40.09 1.50
C LEU A 462 -20.25 -39.86 2.53
N ALA A 463 -19.93 -40.82 3.39
CA ALA A 463 -18.82 -40.69 4.33
C ALA A 463 -17.45 -40.83 3.64
N GLU A 464 -17.37 -41.63 2.57
CA GLU A 464 -16.13 -41.91 1.85
C GLU A 464 -15.69 -40.70 1.01
N GLN A 465 -14.45 -40.26 1.24
CA GLN A 465 -13.87 -39.08 0.62
C GLN A 465 -13.26 -39.39 -0.75
N THR A 466 -12.89 -40.65 -1.02
CA THR A 466 -12.38 -41.06 -2.32
C THR A 466 -13.46 -41.06 -3.41
N ASP A 467 -14.72 -41.30 -3.03
CA ASP A 467 -15.86 -41.38 -3.94
C ASP A 467 -16.39 -39.99 -4.35
N ARG A 468 -16.08 -38.97 -3.54
CA ARG A 468 -16.41 -37.56 -3.76
C ARG A 468 -15.37 -36.85 -4.64
N ASP A 469 -15.85 -35.85 -5.39
CA ASP A 469 -15.01 -34.93 -6.15
C ASP A 469 -14.27 -33.92 -5.26
N ILE A 470 -13.48 -33.01 -5.83
CA ILE A 470 -12.72 -31.99 -5.06
C ILE A 470 -13.58 -30.84 -4.50
N PHE A 471 -14.87 -30.80 -4.83
CA PHE A 471 -15.85 -29.90 -4.22
C PHE A 471 -16.55 -30.57 -3.03
N GLY A 472 -16.48 -31.90 -2.95
CA GLY A 472 -17.11 -32.70 -1.93
C GLY A 472 -18.51 -33.17 -2.34
N ASP A 473 -18.86 -33.19 -3.63
CA ASP A 473 -20.12 -33.76 -4.09
C ASP A 473 -19.96 -35.26 -4.38
N PHE A 474 -20.96 -36.07 -4.00
CA PHE A 474 -21.13 -37.42 -4.53
C PHE A 474 -21.91 -37.32 -5.85
N VAL A 475 -21.17 -37.35 -6.98
CA VAL A 475 -21.72 -37.15 -8.33
C VAL A 475 -22.17 -38.48 -8.95
N ILE A 476 -23.44 -38.53 -9.36
CA ILE A 476 -24.12 -39.66 -10.01
C ILE A 476 -24.31 -39.32 -11.50
N ASP A 477 -23.68 -40.10 -12.39
CA ASP A 477 -23.84 -39.93 -13.85
C ASP A 477 -25.25 -40.34 -14.31
N VAL A 478 -25.96 -39.40 -14.96
CA VAL A 478 -27.25 -39.67 -15.59
C VAL A 478 -27.06 -39.86 -17.10
N LYS A 479 -27.03 -41.13 -17.53
CA LYS A 479 -26.79 -41.50 -18.93
C LYS A 479 -27.88 -40.96 -19.86
N GLY A 480 -27.46 -40.35 -20.97
CA GLY A 480 -28.36 -39.78 -21.98
C GLY A 480 -28.98 -38.42 -21.59
N LYS A 481 -28.51 -37.80 -20.50
CA LYS A 481 -28.82 -36.41 -20.12
C LYS A 481 -27.58 -35.52 -20.27
N ASP A 482 -27.83 -34.22 -20.31
CA ASP A 482 -26.83 -33.13 -20.28
C ASP A 482 -26.44 -32.72 -18.84
N TYR A 483 -27.13 -33.25 -17.82
CA TYR A 483 -26.87 -33.01 -16.41
C TYR A 483 -26.51 -34.29 -15.64
N ASP A 484 -25.96 -34.09 -14.44
CA ASP A 484 -25.76 -35.10 -13.39
C ASP A 484 -26.56 -34.77 -12.13
N TYR A 485 -26.60 -35.70 -11.18
CA TYR A 485 -27.00 -35.40 -9.81
C TYR A 485 -25.78 -35.30 -8.90
N ALA A 486 -25.79 -34.32 -8.00
CA ALA A 486 -24.81 -34.17 -6.92
C ALA A 486 -25.52 -34.30 -5.57
N VAL A 487 -25.06 -35.25 -4.75
CA VAL A 487 -25.62 -35.50 -3.41
C VAL A 487 -24.56 -35.20 -2.35
N LYS A 488 -24.94 -34.45 -1.31
CA LYS A 488 -24.12 -34.15 -0.13
C LYS A 488 -25.00 -33.83 1.07
N TYR A 489 -24.44 -33.82 2.28
CA TYR A 489 -25.11 -33.18 3.42
C TYR A 489 -24.89 -31.66 3.37
N ALA A 490 -25.84 -30.91 3.90
CA ALA A 490 -25.73 -29.46 4.05
C ALA A 490 -24.46 -29.09 4.84
N GLY A 491 -23.66 -28.17 4.31
CA GLY A 491 -22.39 -27.77 4.91
C GLY A 491 -21.18 -28.65 4.58
N ASP A 492 -21.35 -29.77 3.88
CA ASP A 492 -20.21 -30.57 3.42
C ASP A 492 -19.31 -29.74 2.51
N TYR A 493 -18.02 -29.72 2.83
CA TYR A 493 -17.00 -29.01 2.08
C TYR A 493 -15.69 -29.81 2.06
N MET A 494 -15.11 -30.00 0.87
CA MET A 494 -13.85 -30.73 0.73
C MET A 494 -12.67 -29.77 0.84
N LEU A 495 -11.85 -29.96 1.87
CA LEU A 495 -10.46 -29.49 1.87
C LEU A 495 -9.65 -30.39 0.94
N TYR A 496 -8.83 -29.80 0.09
CA TYR A 496 -8.10 -30.50 -0.95
C TYR A 496 -6.74 -29.86 -1.24
N PHE A 497 -5.70 -30.69 -1.26
CA PHE A 497 -4.39 -30.35 -1.82
C PHE A 497 -3.90 -31.51 -2.68
N GLY A 498 -3.42 -31.24 -3.89
CA GLY A 498 -2.79 -32.26 -4.73
C GLY A 498 -1.50 -31.75 -5.35
N ALA A 499 -0.45 -32.56 -5.37
CA ALA A 499 0.76 -32.33 -6.15
C ALA A 499 1.43 -33.68 -6.49
N PRO A 500 2.16 -33.80 -7.61
CA PRO A 500 2.79 -35.07 -8.02
C PRO A 500 3.70 -35.71 -6.96
N GLN A 501 4.32 -34.90 -6.09
CA GLN A 501 5.25 -35.34 -5.06
C GLN A 501 4.57 -35.65 -3.70
N THR A 502 3.31 -35.27 -3.50
CA THR A 502 2.55 -35.53 -2.26
C THR A 502 1.38 -36.48 -2.46
N GLY A 503 0.92 -36.65 -3.70
CA GLY A 503 -0.40 -37.21 -3.99
C GLY A 503 -1.52 -36.25 -3.59
N ASP A 504 -2.74 -36.79 -3.55
CA ASP A 504 -3.94 -36.07 -3.14
C ASP A 504 -4.19 -36.20 -1.64
N VAL A 505 -4.38 -35.07 -0.98
CA VAL A 505 -4.81 -34.94 0.41
C VAL A 505 -6.24 -34.39 0.38
N LYS A 506 -7.21 -35.23 0.76
CA LYS A 506 -8.62 -34.87 0.94
C LYS A 506 -8.96 -34.84 2.43
N ASN A 507 -9.81 -33.89 2.84
CA ASN A 507 -10.45 -33.91 4.15
C ASN A 507 -11.84 -33.27 4.06
N LEU A 508 -12.89 -34.07 4.21
CA LEU A 508 -14.28 -33.60 4.21
C LEU A 508 -14.64 -33.00 5.58
N ILE A 509 -15.07 -31.74 5.57
CA ILE A 509 -15.39 -30.97 6.78
C ILE A 509 -16.81 -30.38 6.73
N LYS A 510 -17.27 -29.81 7.85
CA LYS A 510 -18.40 -28.88 7.85
C LYS A 510 -17.90 -27.44 7.69
N ALA A 511 -18.34 -26.77 6.64
CA ALA A 511 -17.94 -25.39 6.33
C ALA A 511 -18.29 -24.42 7.48
N ARG A 512 -19.40 -24.67 8.19
CA ARG A 512 -19.80 -23.86 9.34
C ARG A 512 -18.79 -23.91 10.48
N GLU A 513 -18.16 -25.07 10.73
CA GLU A 513 -17.14 -25.21 11.78
C GLU A 513 -15.94 -24.30 11.52
N LEU A 514 -15.44 -24.30 10.27
CA LEU A 514 -14.35 -23.42 9.86
C LEU A 514 -14.77 -21.94 9.89
N TRP A 515 -16.00 -21.63 9.48
CA TRP A 515 -16.55 -20.28 9.54
C TRP A 515 -16.67 -19.75 10.98
N ASP A 516 -17.15 -20.56 11.92
CA ASP A 516 -17.29 -20.15 13.32
C ASP A 516 -15.91 -19.96 13.99
N GLN A 517 -14.91 -20.78 13.64
CA GLN A 517 -13.53 -20.53 14.05
C GLN A 517 -12.95 -19.26 13.42
N PHE A 518 -13.26 -18.97 12.16
CA PHE A 518 -12.93 -17.71 11.50
C PHE A 518 -13.54 -16.51 12.22
N VAL A 519 -14.85 -16.55 12.50
CA VAL A 519 -15.57 -15.46 13.20
C VAL A 519 -14.99 -15.24 14.59
N ALA A 520 -14.70 -16.31 15.34
CA ALA A 520 -14.10 -16.22 16.66
C ALA A 520 -12.67 -15.64 16.62
N GLY A 521 -11.83 -16.08 15.68
CA GLY A 521 -10.47 -15.54 15.49
C GLY A 521 -10.51 -14.05 15.13
N ASN A 522 -11.34 -13.69 14.14
CA ASN A 522 -11.50 -12.32 13.67
C ASN A 522 -12.04 -11.41 14.79
N TYR A 523 -12.96 -11.90 15.62
CA TYR A 523 -13.44 -11.17 16.78
C TYR A 523 -12.34 -10.98 17.84
N ASP A 524 -11.59 -12.04 18.17
CA ASP A 524 -10.57 -12.02 19.24
C ASP A 524 -9.33 -11.19 18.87
N THR A 525 -8.97 -11.14 17.59
CA THR A 525 -7.66 -10.61 17.12
C THR A 525 -7.73 -9.65 15.93
N ALA A 526 -8.92 -9.30 15.43
CA ALA A 526 -9.15 -8.63 14.14
C ALA A 526 -8.69 -9.44 12.91
N GLU A 527 -8.31 -10.71 13.08
CA GLU A 527 -7.64 -11.55 12.08
C GLU A 527 -8.07 -13.03 12.18
N PRO A 528 -8.08 -13.79 11.08
CA PRO A 528 -7.78 -13.37 9.72
C PRO A 528 -8.83 -12.45 9.11
N GLY A 529 -8.44 -11.72 8.05
CA GLY A 529 -9.36 -11.07 7.13
C GLY A 529 -9.97 -12.06 6.14
N LEU A 530 -10.90 -11.59 5.30
CA LEU A 530 -11.48 -12.35 4.18
C LEU A 530 -11.15 -11.69 2.85
N ILE A 531 -10.91 -12.54 1.85
CA ILE A 531 -10.79 -12.16 0.45
C ILE A 531 -11.78 -13.04 -0.33
N PHE A 532 -12.86 -12.44 -0.86
CA PHE A 532 -13.82 -13.16 -1.71
C PHE A 532 -13.18 -13.44 -3.07
N TRP A 533 -12.50 -14.58 -3.17
CA TRP A 533 -11.55 -14.91 -4.23
C TRP A 533 -12.24 -15.13 -5.57
N THR A 534 -13.39 -15.80 -5.58
CA THR A 534 -14.18 -16.01 -6.80
C THR A 534 -14.64 -14.66 -7.37
N ALA A 535 -15.16 -13.75 -6.53
CA ALA A 535 -15.52 -12.39 -6.95
C ALA A 535 -14.30 -11.59 -7.44
N MET A 536 -13.19 -11.57 -6.68
CA MET A 536 -11.96 -10.87 -7.06
C MET A 536 -11.41 -11.36 -8.41
N SER A 537 -11.48 -12.68 -8.66
CA SER A 537 -11.04 -13.29 -9.91
C SER A 537 -11.99 -12.97 -11.08
N ARG A 538 -13.31 -12.99 -10.84
CA ARG A 538 -14.35 -12.70 -11.85
C ARG A 538 -14.28 -11.25 -12.37
N TYR A 539 -13.94 -10.29 -11.50
CA TYR A 539 -13.85 -8.86 -11.83
C TYR A 539 -12.41 -8.37 -12.08
N SER A 540 -11.43 -9.27 -12.17
CA SER A 540 -10.02 -8.93 -12.41
C SER A 540 -9.75 -8.53 -13.87
N PRO A 541 -9.32 -7.29 -14.16
CA PRO A 541 -8.82 -6.94 -15.49
C PRO A 541 -7.49 -7.63 -15.82
N SER A 542 -6.76 -8.11 -14.81
CA SER A 542 -5.48 -8.81 -14.98
C SER A 542 -5.68 -10.21 -15.54
N ASN A 543 -6.79 -10.88 -15.19
CA ASN A 543 -7.13 -12.21 -15.69
C ASN A 543 -7.40 -12.17 -17.21
N TYR A 544 -8.05 -11.12 -17.72
CA TYR A 544 -8.29 -10.91 -19.16
C TYR A 544 -6.99 -10.82 -19.99
N VAL A 545 -5.90 -10.31 -19.41
CA VAL A 545 -4.59 -10.16 -20.08
C VAL A 545 -3.60 -11.28 -19.76
N GLY A 546 -4.07 -12.44 -19.26
CA GLY A 546 -3.22 -13.59 -18.95
C GLY A 546 -2.25 -13.36 -17.79
N ARG A 547 -2.60 -12.47 -16.84
CA ARG A 547 -1.81 -12.18 -15.64
C ARG A 547 -2.67 -12.43 -14.39
N PRO A 548 -2.91 -13.70 -14.02
CA PRO A 548 -3.81 -14.03 -12.92
C PRO A 548 -3.36 -13.43 -11.58
N ILE A 549 -4.32 -13.07 -10.74
CA ILE A 549 -4.07 -12.61 -9.36
C ILE A 549 -3.63 -13.80 -8.51
N ALA A 550 -2.64 -13.61 -7.63
CA ALA A 550 -2.14 -14.66 -6.74
C ALA A 550 -2.29 -14.37 -5.24
N SER A 551 -2.31 -13.09 -4.86
CA SER A 551 -2.53 -12.60 -3.50
C SER A 551 -2.96 -11.12 -3.55
N THR A 552 -3.08 -10.47 -2.39
CA THR A 552 -3.41 -9.05 -2.23
C THR A 552 -2.55 -8.39 -1.15
N ASN A 553 -2.85 -7.15 -0.73
CA ASN A 553 -2.15 -6.41 0.33
C ASN A 553 -3.16 -5.83 1.35
N PRO A 554 -2.75 -5.48 2.59
CA PRO A 554 -3.69 -5.32 3.72
C PRO A 554 -4.48 -3.98 3.76
N CYS A 555 -5.75 -4.04 4.19
CA CYS A 555 -6.74 -2.93 4.36
C CYS A 555 -7.85 -3.27 5.42
N VAL A 556 -8.57 -2.27 5.97
CA VAL A 556 -9.64 -2.39 7.03
C VAL A 556 -11.09 -2.59 6.48
N THR A 557 -12.17 -2.30 7.24
CA THR A 557 -13.60 -2.36 6.78
C THR A 557 -14.50 -1.20 7.29
N GLY A 558 -15.83 -1.38 7.50
CA GLY A 558 -16.78 -0.43 6.91
C GLY A 558 -18.20 -0.10 7.46
N GLU A 559 -18.95 -0.98 8.14
CA GLU A 559 -20.27 -0.57 8.71
C GLU A 559 -20.17 0.16 10.07
N THR A 560 -18.94 0.37 10.55
CA THR A 560 -18.62 0.87 11.89
C THR A 560 -19.18 2.27 12.17
N TYR A 561 -19.92 2.50 13.25
CA TYR A 561 -20.26 3.88 13.62
C TYR A 561 -19.07 4.57 14.28
N ILE A 562 -18.76 5.80 13.85
CA ILE A 562 -17.81 6.69 14.52
C ILE A 562 -18.47 8.03 14.83
N ALA A 563 -18.06 8.63 15.95
CA ALA A 563 -18.53 9.96 16.32
C ALA A 563 -17.86 11.00 15.42
N THR A 564 -18.58 12.06 15.04
CA THR A 564 -18.14 13.12 14.14
C THR A 564 -18.61 14.50 14.59
N GLU A 565 -18.15 15.55 13.91
CA GLU A 565 -18.65 16.93 14.08
C GLU A 565 -20.15 17.11 13.76
N HIS A 566 -20.77 16.12 13.12
CA HIS A 566 -22.19 16.10 12.77
C HIS A 566 -22.99 15.07 13.57
N GLY A 567 -22.39 14.41 14.56
CA GLY A 567 -23.02 13.37 15.40
C GLY A 567 -22.45 11.97 15.13
N MET A 568 -23.22 10.91 15.38
CA MET A 568 -22.78 9.54 15.07
C MET A 568 -23.06 9.21 13.60
N GLN A 569 -22.04 8.91 12.81
CA GLN A 569 -22.18 8.55 11.39
C GLN A 569 -21.52 7.19 11.11
N LYS A 570 -22.03 6.41 10.14
CA LYS A 570 -21.33 5.17 9.73
C LYS A 570 -20.07 5.52 8.96
N ILE A 571 -19.09 4.64 9.09
CA ILE A 571 -17.82 4.70 8.38
C ILE A 571 -18.09 4.70 6.84
N LYS A 572 -18.98 3.86 6.31
CA LYS A 572 -19.43 3.92 4.90
C LYS A 572 -20.12 5.22 4.47
N ASP A 573 -20.85 5.88 5.37
CA ASP A 573 -21.63 7.08 5.06
C ASP A 573 -20.66 8.29 4.98
N ILE A 574 -19.60 8.26 5.79
CA ILE A 574 -18.44 9.16 5.71
C ILE A 574 -17.64 8.89 4.43
N ALA A 575 -17.48 7.62 4.02
CA ALA A 575 -16.84 7.25 2.75
C ALA A 575 -17.55 7.82 1.51
N ALA A 576 -18.88 7.88 1.57
CA ALA A 576 -19.73 8.39 0.50
C ALA A 576 -19.86 9.92 0.50
N ALA A 577 -19.44 10.60 1.57
CA ALA A 577 -19.52 12.04 1.71
C ALA A 577 -18.44 12.75 0.86
N SER A 578 -18.83 13.80 0.14
CA SER A 578 -17.94 14.53 -0.78
C SER A 578 -16.93 15.45 -0.09
N ASN A 579 -17.05 15.66 1.23
CA ASN A 579 -16.25 16.58 2.03
C ASN A 579 -15.59 15.82 3.20
N PRO A 580 -14.39 16.23 3.66
CA PRO A 580 -13.74 15.62 4.83
C PRO A 580 -14.65 15.76 6.04
N THR A 581 -14.85 14.68 6.79
CA THR A 581 -15.64 14.67 8.02
C THR A 581 -14.71 14.57 9.23
N MET A 582 -14.80 15.52 10.15
CA MET A 582 -14.05 15.48 11.40
C MET A 582 -14.66 14.42 12.34
N ILE A 583 -13.85 13.48 12.83
CA ILE A 583 -14.21 12.47 13.81
C ILE A 583 -13.93 12.93 15.23
N ALA A 584 -14.84 12.65 16.15
CA ALA A 584 -14.74 13.02 17.55
C ALA A 584 -14.10 11.87 18.36
N THR A 585 -12.87 12.05 18.82
CA THR A 585 -12.20 11.10 19.73
C THR A 585 -12.28 11.59 21.18
N ASP A 586 -12.26 10.69 22.18
CA ASP A 586 -12.32 11.10 23.60
C ASP A 586 -10.93 11.03 24.24
N SER A 587 -10.37 12.21 24.54
CA SER A 587 -9.03 12.38 25.09
C SER A 587 -8.85 11.81 26.50
N ARG A 588 -9.93 11.35 27.15
CA ARG A 588 -9.86 10.58 28.41
C ARG A 588 -9.48 9.11 28.19
N VAL A 589 -9.50 8.63 26.94
CA VAL A 589 -8.92 7.34 26.57
C VAL A 589 -7.43 7.57 26.29
N PRO A 590 -6.52 7.04 27.13
CA PRO A 590 -5.08 7.25 26.95
C PRO A 590 -4.59 6.62 25.64
N LEU A 591 -3.74 7.35 24.92
CA LEU A 591 -3.06 6.85 23.73
C LEU A 591 -2.09 5.75 24.13
N GLN A 592 -2.36 4.51 23.70
CA GLN A 592 -1.44 3.40 23.90
C GLN A 592 -0.28 3.48 22.91
N ILE A 593 0.84 4.06 23.36
CA ILE A 593 2.09 4.06 22.59
C ILE A 593 2.94 2.89 23.07
N ARG A 594 3.13 1.89 22.21
CA ARG A 594 3.94 0.71 22.53
C ARG A 594 5.40 0.99 22.19
N ASN A 595 6.24 1.07 23.21
CA ASN A 595 7.68 1.27 23.09
C ASN A 595 8.36 0.04 22.46
N ASN A 596 9.62 0.21 22.04
CA ASN A 596 10.39 -0.83 21.38
C ASN A 596 10.74 -2.02 22.30
N ASP A 597 10.74 -1.82 23.62
CA ASP A 597 10.90 -2.85 24.65
C ASP A 597 9.60 -3.64 24.94
N GLY A 598 8.50 -3.31 24.26
CA GLY A 598 7.19 -3.94 24.43
C GLY A 598 6.33 -3.30 25.52
N THR A 599 6.85 -2.37 26.33
CA THR A 599 6.08 -1.63 27.33
C THR A 599 4.99 -0.79 26.65
N ILE A 600 3.78 -0.78 27.23
CA ILE A 600 2.68 0.06 26.76
C ILE A 600 2.70 1.32 27.61
N LEU A 601 3.17 2.42 27.01
CA LEU A 601 3.14 3.73 27.61
C LEU A 601 1.76 4.35 27.32
N LEU A 602 0.91 4.34 28.34
CA LEU A 602 -0.39 5.00 28.33
C LEU A 602 -0.15 6.51 28.40
N MET A 603 -0.12 7.17 27.24
CA MET A 603 -0.06 8.63 27.19
C MET A 603 -1.44 9.21 27.48
N GLU A 604 -1.62 9.72 28.70
CA GLU A 604 -2.71 10.65 28.99
C GLU A 604 -2.58 11.88 28.09
N GLN A 605 -3.64 12.22 27.35
CA GLN A 605 -3.66 13.45 26.56
C GLN A 605 -3.79 14.67 27.50
N GLN A 606 -3.05 15.75 27.21
CA GLN A 606 -3.00 16.93 28.09
C GLN A 606 -4.33 17.66 28.21
N GLN A 607 -5.22 17.57 27.21
CA GLN A 607 -6.60 18.05 27.31
C GLN A 607 -7.55 16.91 27.69
N LYS A 608 -8.43 17.16 28.66
CA LYS A 608 -9.52 16.24 29.02
C LYS A 608 -10.80 16.70 28.31
N GLY A 609 -11.32 15.90 27.39
CA GLY A 609 -12.54 16.24 26.64
C GLY A 609 -12.65 15.50 25.32
N VAL A 610 -13.28 16.16 24.34
CA VAL A 610 -13.40 15.67 22.97
C VAL A 610 -12.34 16.32 22.09
N CYS A 611 -11.55 15.50 21.41
CA CYS A 611 -10.67 15.89 20.33
C CYS A 611 -11.40 15.69 18.98
N MET A 612 -11.04 16.47 17.96
CA MET A 612 -11.59 16.35 16.61
C MET A 612 -10.44 16.09 15.64
N ASP A 613 -10.40 14.90 15.05
CA ASP A 613 -9.42 14.46 14.04
C ASP A 613 -10.11 14.36 12.67
N ILE A 614 -9.41 14.20 11.54
CA ILE A 614 -10.06 14.02 10.21
C ILE A 614 -10.17 12.53 9.86
N ALA A 615 -11.33 12.07 9.39
CA ALA A 615 -11.45 10.74 8.78
C ALA A 615 -10.82 10.72 7.38
N GLU A 616 -9.74 9.96 7.18
CA GLU A 616 -9.00 9.98 5.90
C GLU A 616 -9.55 9.04 4.80
N ALA A 617 -10.06 7.82 5.09
CA ALA A 617 -10.70 6.92 4.10
C ALA A 617 -11.41 5.70 4.73
N VAL A 618 -12.46 5.18 4.07
CA VAL A 618 -13.45 4.27 4.69
C VAL A 618 -14.30 3.43 3.67
N TRP A 619 -14.92 2.25 4.01
CA TRP A 619 -15.82 1.44 3.10
C TRP A 619 -16.98 0.66 3.83
N SER A 620 -17.36 -0.63 3.54
CA SER A 620 -18.54 -1.39 4.15
C SER A 620 -18.22 -2.82 4.73
N SER A 621 -19.13 -3.52 5.46
CA SER A 621 -18.92 -4.86 6.12
C SER A 621 -20.10 -5.76 6.64
N GLY A 622 -21.41 -5.41 6.62
CA GLY A 622 -22.54 -6.33 6.98
C GLY A 622 -23.45 -6.01 8.20
N GLU A 623 -24.53 -6.77 8.42
CA GLU A 623 -25.59 -6.56 9.47
C GLU A 623 -25.53 -7.56 10.66
N LYS A 624 -25.98 -7.14 11.87
CA LYS A 624 -25.99 -7.95 13.12
C LYS A 624 -27.11 -7.55 14.10
N GLU A 625 -27.48 -8.45 15.02
CA GLU A 625 -28.37 -8.19 16.16
C GLU A 625 -27.71 -7.28 17.22
N THR A 626 -28.50 -6.41 17.89
CA THR A 626 -27.98 -5.34 18.76
C THR A 626 -28.84 -5.08 20.00
N TYR A 627 -28.17 -4.57 21.03
CA TYR A 627 -28.68 -4.23 22.36
C TYR A 627 -28.67 -2.71 22.54
N LYS A 628 -29.74 -2.16 23.12
CA LYS A 628 -29.89 -0.72 23.36
C LYS A 628 -29.60 -0.35 24.82
N LEU A 629 -28.48 0.33 25.05
CA LEU A 629 -28.12 0.92 26.34
C LEU A 629 -28.68 2.35 26.44
N THR A 630 -29.61 2.58 27.37
CA THR A 630 -30.21 3.91 27.61
C THR A 630 -29.85 4.41 29.01
N THR A 631 -29.29 5.61 29.11
CA THR A 631 -28.91 6.21 30.39
C THR A 631 -30.02 7.08 30.99
N LYS A 632 -29.97 7.29 32.32
CA LYS A 632 -30.90 8.16 33.06
C LYS A 632 -30.92 9.62 32.57
N ARG A 633 -29.92 10.06 31.77
CA ARG A 633 -29.86 11.41 31.16
C ARG A 633 -30.25 11.43 29.68
N GLY A 634 -30.83 10.35 29.15
CA GLY A 634 -31.38 10.30 27.79
C GLY A 634 -30.37 10.01 26.68
N TYR A 635 -29.09 9.74 27.00
CA TYR A 635 -28.14 9.23 26.01
C TYR A 635 -28.40 7.74 25.75
N GLU A 636 -28.45 7.37 24.48
CA GLU A 636 -28.75 6.02 23.99
C GLU A 636 -27.65 5.54 23.03
N ILE A 637 -27.23 4.28 23.14
CA ILE A 637 -26.35 3.62 22.16
C ILE A 637 -26.88 2.21 21.87
N THR A 638 -26.88 1.85 20.59
CA THR A 638 -27.25 0.52 20.11
C THR A 638 -26.00 -0.18 19.60
N ALA A 639 -25.60 -1.28 20.22
CA ALA A 639 -24.37 -2.02 19.91
C ALA A 639 -24.53 -3.52 20.18
N THR A 640 -23.59 -4.35 19.74
CA THR A 640 -23.61 -5.79 20.05
C THR A 640 -23.44 -6.04 21.55
N ALA A 641 -23.89 -7.22 22.03
CA ALA A 641 -23.97 -7.56 23.47
C ALA A 641 -22.63 -7.42 24.22
N ASP A 642 -21.55 -7.69 23.50
CA ASP A 642 -20.16 -7.74 23.90
C ASP A 642 -19.42 -6.38 23.78
N HIS A 643 -20.09 -5.35 23.28
CA HIS A 643 -19.50 -4.03 23.06
C HIS A 643 -19.00 -3.43 24.38
N LYS A 644 -17.71 -3.11 24.45
CA LYS A 644 -17.07 -2.62 25.68
C LYS A 644 -17.31 -1.12 25.87
N VAL A 645 -18.14 -0.78 26.86
CA VAL A 645 -18.45 0.59 27.25
C VAL A 645 -17.45 1.05 28.31
N MET A 646 -16.86 2.23 28.12
CA MET A 646 -15.96 2.82 29.12
C MET A 646 -16.75 3.28 30.36
N THR A 647 -16.36 2.83 31.54
CA THR A 647 -16.88 3.29 32.83
C THR A 647 -15.85 4.14 33.57
N ILE A 648 -16.25 4.78 34.68
CA ILE A 648 -15.30 5.44 35.60
C ILE A 648 -14.20 4.52 36.14
N ASN A 649 -14.37 3.19 36.05
CA ASN A 649 -13.44 2.18 36.53
C ASN A 649 -12.76 1.38 35.39
N GLY A 650 -12.94 1.79 34.13
CA GLY A 650 -12.43 1.08 32.94
C GLY A 650 -13.53 0.46 32.07
N PHE A 651 -13.13 -0.28 31.03
CA PHE A 651 -14.04 -0.87 30.05
C PHE A 651 -14.81 -2.08 30.60
N VAL A 652 -16.13 -2.11 30.39
CA VAL A 652 -17.04 -3.20 30.79
C VAL A 652 -17.93 -3.58 29.59
N PRO A 653 -18.11 -4.87 29.24
CA PRO A 653 -19.05 -5.32 28.21
C PRO A 653 -20.49 -4.87 28.49
N LEU A 654 -21.26 -4.59 27.43
CA LEU A 654 -22.62 -4.03 27.55
C LEU A 654 -23.58 -4.95 28.33
N THR A 655 -23.42 -6.28 28.23
CA THR A 655 -24.15 -7.29 29.02
C THR A 655 -23.77 -7.35 30.51
N GLU A 656 -22.54 -6.98 30.87
CA GLU A 656 -22.04 -7.01 32.26
C GLU A 656 -22.34 -5.71 33.02
N LEU A 657 -22.84 -4.70 32.30
CA LEU A 657 -22.99 -3.33 32.78
C LEU A 657 -24.23 -3.18 33.68
N LYS A 658 -24.00 -2.77 34.93
CA LYS A 658 -25.07 -2.66 35.94
C LYS A 658 -25.73 -1.28 35.86
N LYS A 659 -27.02 -1.19 36.20
CA LYS A 659 -27.78 0.09 36.23
C LYS A 659 -27.20 1.14 37.18
N THR A 660 -26.30 0.75 38.08
CA THR A 660 -25.56 1.62 39.00
C THR A 660 -24.28 2.20 38.38
N ASP A 661 -23.78 1.64 37.29
CA ASP A 661 -22.46 1.95 36.77
C ASP A 661 -22.47 3.29 36.05
N LYS A 662 -21.49 4.14 36.40
CA LYS A 662 -21.33 5.45 35.77
C LYS A 662 -20.46 5.26 34.53
N ILE A 663 -21.11 5.19 33.38
CA ILE A 663 -20.44 5.15 32.08
C ILE A 663 -19.87 6.53 31.72
N LEU A 664 -18.67 6.53 31.14
CA LEU A 664 -18.02 7.71 30.57
C LEU A 664 -18.52 7.90 29.15
N ILE A 665 -19.69 8.54 29.01
CA ILE A 665 -20.15 9.04 27.71
C ILE A 665 -19.24 10.19 27.29
N GLN A 666 -18.80 10.17 26.03
CA GLN A 666 -18.12 11.27 25.38
C GLN A 666 -19.04 12.51 25.42
N LYS A 667 -18.56 13.63 25.97
CA LYS A 667 -19.36 14.85 26.03
C LYS A 667 -19.45 15.48 24.64
N GLY A 668 -20.39 14.99 23.83
CA GLY A 668 -20.75 15.61 22.56
C GLY A 668 -21.09 17.09 22.72
N LYS A 669 -20.90 17.84 21.64
CA LYS A 669 -21.67 19.06 21.40
C LYS A 669 -23.13 18.69 21.11
#